data_AF-A0A6J2QDW0-F1
#
_entry.id   AF-A0A6J2QDW0-F1
#
_cell.length_a   1.000
_cell.length_b   1.000
_cell.length_c   1.000
_cell.angle_alpha   90.00
_cell.angle_beta   90.00
_cell.angle_gamma   90.00
#
_symmetry.space_group_name_H-M   'P 1'
#
loop_
_entity.id
_entity.type
_entity.pdbx_description
1 polymer ?
#
loop_
_entity_poly.entity_id
_entity_poly.type
_entity_poly.pdbx_seq_one_letter_code
_entity_poly.pdbx_strand_id
1 'polypeptide(L)'
;MKLDRGWVWCVLLLSSLARAAAKAQEKQLEVDLSDMDEDMGLDEEELNVLMAGEEEEEEATVMDEDHSDETEGTASGNAGVDANVSFQVTYKTPVPTGDVYFAETFDDGSLDSWQLSKTVKGDADDDIAKYDGKWAVEQLKENKVPGDQGLVLKSRAKHHAISAMLNKPFVFEDEPLVVQYEVNFQDGIDCGGAYIKLLSDIGNLNLEQFHDRTPYSLMFGPDKCGEDYKLHFIFCHHNPLNKDTEEKHAKRADVDLKKFYTDKKTHLYTLVLSPDNSYEMFIDQSSVSRGSLLHDVVPPVNPPKEIDDPTDSKPEDWDERAKMPDPEAVKPDDWDEDAPAKIEDPDALKPEGWLEDDPEFVSDPNANKPEDWDEEMDGEWEAPQIPNPACETAPGCGEWKHPKINNPQYKGKWKAPLVDNPNFQGVWKQRKIDNPDYFEDLQPFRMTPIKAVGLELWSMTSDIYFDNFIITSHKEVADRWASDSWGLKKLVASANEPGIFAQLMIAAEERPWLWVIYILTVGLPIGLAVLFCWPKKADDDYVYKKVDPPRADVEEEEEEEEEEEEEEEEDDEEEEEEEEEEEEEDAAADEDKAAEATEGAPAAATEEEEEEDEEEEDEEDEADAGGDNLVGDDDEEEEESKAPERTLEEEVGVIPKGGDVTEESHKQAVRKRRVRKD
;
A
#
# COMPACT_ATOMS: atom_id res chain seq x y z
N MET A 1 -57.11 34.95 -12.47
CA MET A 1 -55.73 35.40 -12.21
C MET A 1 -54.91 35.13 -13.45
N LYS A 2 -54.21 36.15 -13.94
CA LYS A 2 -53.35 36.06 -15.13
C LYS A 2 -52.17 35.15 -14.76
N LEU A 3 -52.01 34.04 -15.46
CA LEU A 3 -50.77 33.26 -15.43
C LEU A 3 -49.67 34.18 -15.97
N ASP A 4 -48.76 34.59 -15.10
CA ASP A 4 -47.67 35.48 -15.47
C ASP A 4 -46.82 34.83 -16.56
N ARG A 5 -46.67 35.55 -17.67
CA ARG A 5 -45.97 35.10 -18.88
C ARG A 5 -44.51 34.68 -18.62
N GLY A 6 -43.94 35.06 -17.47
CA GLY A 6 -42.61 34.66 -17.03
C GLY A 6 -42.49 33.17 -16.69
N TRP A 7 -43.54 32.55 -16.11
CA TRP A 7 -43.44 31.14 -15.68
C TRP A 7 -43.45 30.18 -16.88
N VAL A 8 -44.25 30.51 -17.90
CA VAL A 8 -44.26 29.76 -19.17
C VAL A 8 -42.93 29.90 -19.90
N TRP A 9 -42.28 31.07 -19.81
CA TRP A 9 -40.95 31.28 -20.40
C TRP A 9 -39.85 30.50 -19.67
N CYS A 10 -39.86 30.45 -18.33
CA CYS A 10 -38.90 29.63 -17.57
C CYS A 10 -39.05 28.14 -17.85
N VAL A 11 -40.28 27.62 -17.92
CA VAL A 11 -40.52 26.20 -18.24
C VAL A 11 -40.11 25.89 -19.68
N LEU A 12 -40.34 26.80 -20.63
CA LEU A 12 -39.87 26.64 -22.01
C LEU A 12 -38.34 26.71 -22.10
N LEU A 13 -37.68 27.61 -21.36
CA LEU A 13 -36.23 27.72 -21.32
C LEU A 13 -35.58 26.48 -20.70
N LEU A 14 -36.10 25.99 -19.58
CA LEU A 14 -35.66 24.75 -18.94
C LEU A 14 -35.88 23.53 -19.84
N SER A 15 -37.00 23.45 -20.55
CA SER A 15 -37.24 22.39 -21.54
C SER A 15 -36.30 22.47 -22.74
N SER A 16 -35.87 23.68 -23.13
CA SER A 16 -34.92 23.88 -24.23
C SER A 16 -33.48 23.56 -23.81
N LEU A 17 -33.11 23.87 -22.56
CA LEU A 17 -31.82 23.54 -21.96
C LEU A 17 -31.69 22.04 -21.72
N ALA A 18 -32.74 21.37 -21.23
CA ALA A 18 -32.77 19.92 -21.10
C ALA A 18 -32.64 19.21 -22.47
N ARG A 19 -33.30 19.75 -23.51
CA ARG A 19 -33.13 19.25 -24.88
C ARG A 19 -31.74 19.52 -25.46
N ALA A 20 -31.13 20.66 -25.14
CA ALA A 20 -29.77 20.97 -25.58
C ALA A 20 -28.73 20.09 -24.88
N ALA A 21 -28.91 19.81 -23.58
CA ALA A 21 -28.06 18.91 -22.81
C ALA A 21 -28.18 17.46 -23.30
N ALA A 22 -29.40 16.96 -23.52
CA ALA A 22 -29.60 15.63 -24.09
C ALA A 22 -28.95 15.49 -25.48
N LYS A 23 -29.02 16.53 -26.31
CA LYS A 23 -28.42 16.54 -27.65
C LYS A 23 -26.90 16.71 -27.64
N ALA A 24 -26.34 17.33 -26.59
CA ALA A 24 -24.90 17.39 -26.39
C ALA A 24 -24.36 16.04 -25.90
N GLN A 25 -25.11 15.35 -25.05
CA GLN A 25 -24.78 14.02 -24.54
C GLN A 25 -24.86 12.95 -25.66
N GLU A 26 -25.85 13.03 -26.54
CA GLU A 26 -25.97 12.17 -27.73
C GLU A 26 -24.81 12.38 -28.71
N LYS A 27 -24.33 13.63 -28.86
CA LYS A 27 -23.20 13.96 -29.73
C LYS A 27 -21.84 13.57 -29.12
N GLN A 28 -21.75 13.48 -27.80
CA GLN A 28 -20.57 12.99 -27.09
C GLN A 28 -20.46 11.46 -27.22
N LEU A 29 -21.61 10.77 -27.17
CA LEU A 29 -21.72 9.33 -27.39
C LEU A 29 -21.44 8.91 -28.85
N GLU A 30 -21.83 9.73 -29.84
CA GLU A 30 -21.47 9.51 -31.26
C GLU A 30 -19.96 9.73 -31.54
N VAL A 31 -19.28 10.60 -30.77
CA VAL A 31 -17.83 10.83 -30.92
C VAL A 31 -17.04 9.70 -30.27
N ASP A 32 -17.44 9.24 -29.08
CA ASP A 32 -16.81 8.09 -28.41
C ASP A 32 -16.99 6.76 -29.17
N LEU A 33 -18.09 6.60 -29.93
CA LEU A 33 -18.29 5.44 -30.81
C LEU A 33 -17.47 5.53 -32.11
N SER A 34 -17.18 6.73 -32.62
CA SER A 34 -16.39 6.89 -33.85
C SER A 34 -14.88 6.67 -33.68
N ASP A 35 -14.38 6.75 -32.45
CA ASP A 35 -12.96 6.49 -32.12
C ASP A 35 -12.67 5.01 -31.81
N MET A 36 -13.70 4.14 -31.79
CA MET A 36 -13.56 2.68 -31.54
C MET A 36 -13.66 1.81 -32.80
N ASP A 37 -13.91 2.38 -33.98
CA ASP A 37 -14.23 1.63 -35.21
C ASP A 37 -13.04 1.43 -36.18
N GLU A 38 -11.80 1.77 -35.79
CA GLU A 38 -10.61 1.54 -36.64
C GLU A 38 -9.85 0.23 -36.39
N ASP A 39 -10.30 -0.65 -35.48
CA ASP A 39 -9.60 -1.92 -35.25
C ASP A 39 -10.51 -3.09 -34.85
N MET A 40 -11.47 -3.47 -35.72
CA MET A 40 -11.98 -4.85 -35.76
C MET A 40 -12.75 -5.13 -37.07
N GLY A 41 -12.09 -5.77 -38.02
CA GLY A 41 -12.70 -6.20 -39.29
C GLY A 41 -13.50 -7.50 -39.14
N LEU A 42 -14.80 -7.40 -38.85
CA LEU A 42 -15.76 -8.51 -38.87
C LEU A 42 -17.02 -8.14 -39.68
N ASP A 43 -17.65 -9.12 -40.32
CA ASP A 43 -18.63 -8.96 -41.41
C ASP A 43 -20.10 -8.88 -40.96
N GLU A 44 -20.93 -8.21 -41.77
CA GLU A 44 -22.35 -7.88 -41.47
C GLU A 44 -23.30 -9.08 -41.30
N GLU A 45 -22.84 -10.32 -41.56
CA GLU A 45 -23.66 -11.52 -41.41
C GLU A 45 -23.64 -12.12 -39.99
N GLU A 46 -22.58 -11.92 -39.18
CA GLU A 46 -22.54 -12.40 -37.78
C GLU A 46 -23.35 -11.49 -36.83
N LEU A 47 -23.44 -10.19 -37.11
CA LEU A 47 -24.17 -9.24 -36.28
C LEU A 47 -25.70 -9.44 -36.33
N ASN A 48 -26.22 -9.93 -37.46
CA ASN A 48 -27.65 -10.18 -37.65
C ASN A 48 -28.15 -11.45 -36.94
N VAL A 49 -27.27 -12.36 -36.54
CA VAL A 49 -27.65 -13.58 -35.81
C VAL A 49 -27.80 -13.32 -34.31
N LEU A 50 -27.06 -12.35 -33.76
CA LEU A 50 -27.15 -11.98 -32.34
C LEU A 50 -28.39 -11.14 -32.01
N MET A 51 -28.90 -10.36 -32.96
CA MET A 51 -30.06 -9.48 -32.77
C MET A 51 -31.43 -10.18 -32.91
N ALA A 52 -31.46 -11.48 -33.24
CA ALA A 52 -32.70 -12.24 -33.48
C ALA A 52 -33.16 -13.09 -32.28
N GLY A 53 -32.50 -12.97 -31.12
CA GLY A 53 -32.72 -13.85 -29.96
C GLY A 53 -33.53 -13.26 -28.80
N GLU A 54 -33.98 -12.00 -28.84
CA GLU A 54 -34.62 -11.33 -27.71
C GLU A 54 -35.94 -10.63 -28.07
N GLU A 55 -36.94 -11.39 -28.56
CA GLU A 55 -38.34 -10.96 -28.48
C GLU A 55 -39.23 -12.19 -28.19
N GLU A 56 -40.21 -12.02 -27.30
CA GLU A 56 -41.07 -13.01 -26.60
C GLU A 56 -40.48 -13.43 -25.22
N GLU A 57 -41.03 -13.07 -24.05
CA GLU A 57 -42.42 -12.94 -23.62
C GLU A 57 -42.56 -11.97 -22.40
N GLU A 58 -43.55 -11.07 -22.43
CA GLU A 58 -44.26 -10.62 -21.23
C GLU A 58 -45.77 -10.79 -21.48
N GLU A 59 -46.44 -11.57 -20.61
CA GLU A 59 -47.74 -11.28 -19.96
C GLU A 59 -48.42 -12.58 -19.49
N ALA A 60 -48.69 -12.70 -18.18
CA ALA A 60 -49.96 -13.27 -17.67
C ALA A 60 -50.09 -13.16 -16.14
N THR A 61 -50.83 -12.13 -15.72
CA THR A 61 -51.98 -12.16 -14.77
C THR A 61 -52.04 -13.13 -13.58
N VAL A 62 -52.23 -12.49 -12.42
CA VAL A 62 -52.68 -12.97 -11.11
C VAL A 62 -54.06 -13.64 -11.16
N MET A 63 -54.21 -14.83 -10.54
CA MET A 63 -55.47 -15.37 -10.00
C MET A 63 -55.18 -16.21 -8.75
N ASP A 64 -55.66 -15.75 -7.59
CA ASP A 64 -55.84 -16.51 -6.35
C ASP A 64 -57.19 -17.24 -6.36
N GLU A 65 -57.23 -18.51 -5.94
CA GLU A 65 -58.44 -19.13 -5.34
C GLU A 65 -58.09 -20.40 -4.51
N ASP A 66 -58.34 -20.27 -3.20
CA ASP A 66 -58.83 -21.23 -2.18
C ASP A 66 -58.21 -22.63 -1.97
N HIS A 67 -57.67 -22.86 -0.76
CA HIS A 67 -58.44 -23.62 0.26
C HIS A 67 -57.96 -23.43 1.70
N SER A 68 -58.95 -23.17 2.55
CA SER A 68 -58.98 -22.96 3.99
C SER A 68 -58.57 -24.17 4.85
N ASP A 69 -58.01 -23.89 6.02
CA ASP A 69 -58.49 -24.54 7.25
C ASP A 69 -58.59 -23.50 8.38
N GLU A 70 -59.80 -23.35 8.92
CA GLU A 70 -60.14 -22.42 9.99
C GLU A 70 -59.91 -23.06 11.36
N THR A 71 -59.41 -22.30 12.34
CA THR A 71 -59.99 -22.34 13.69
C THR A 71 -59.87 -20.98 14.37
N GLU A 72 -61.03 -20.44 14.76
CA GLU A 72 -61.23 -19.15 15.39
C GLU A 72 -60.72 -19.06 16.84
N GLY A 73 -60.33 -17.84 17.23
CA GLY A 73 -60.10 -17.43 18.62
C GLY A 73 -60.01 -15.90 18.76
N THR A 74 -61.15 -15.23 18.75
CA THR A 74 -61.36 -13.78 19.02
C THR A 74 -60.75 -13.27 20.33
N ALA A 75 -60.04 -12.12 20.30
CA ALA A 75 -60.21 -10.99 21.23
C ALA A 75 -59.36 -9.75 20.88
N SER A 76 -60.04 -8.68 20.45
CA SER A 76 -59.83 -7.23 20.70
C SER A 76 -58.51 -6.74 21.33
N GLY A 77 -57.83 -5.78 20.68
CA GLY A 77 -56.88 -4.89 21.37
C GLY A 77 -56.00 -4.01 20.49
N ASN A 78 -56.52 -2.82 20.15
CA ASN A 78 -55.87 -1.51 19.97
C ASN A 78 -54.50 -1.36 19.27
N ALA A 79 -54.48 -0.37 18.36
CA ALA A 79 -53.30 0.17 17.70
C ALA A 79 -52.17 0.57 18.67
N GLY A 80 -50.96 0.15 18.32
CA GLY A 80 -49.69 0.71 18.78
C GLY A 80 -48.75 0.73 17.57
N VAL A 81 -48.50 1.93 17.06
CA VAL A 81 -47.47 2.18 16.04
C VAL A 81 -46.14 2.19 16.78
N ASP A 82 -45.37 1.11 16.69
CA ASP A 82 -43.96 1.13 17.07
C ASP A 82 -43.11 1.40 15.83
N ALA A 83 -42.80 2.68 15.64
CA ALA A 83 -41.74 3.14 14.77
C ALA A 83 -40.40 2.93 15.47
N ASN A 84 -39.88 1.71 15.44
CA ASN A 84 -38.45 1.43 15.61
C ASN A 84 -38.12 0.03 15.08
N VAL A 85 -38.15 -0.16 13.76
CA VAL A 85 -37.57 -1.37 13.15
C VAL A 85 -36.11 -1.06 12.89
N SER A 86 -35.26 -1.30 13.89
CA SER A 86 -33.86 -1.58 13.60
C SER A 86 -33.86 -2.88 12.79
N PHE A 87 -33.31 -2.84 11.57
CA PHE A 87 -33.02 -4.06 10.82
C PHE A 87 -31.91 -4.81 11.57
N GLN A 88 -32.28 -5.56 12.61
CA GLN A 88 -31.39 -6.55 13.23
C GLN A 88 -31.33 -7.74 12.28
N VAL A 89 -30.43 -7.66 11.30
CA VAL A 89 -30.02 -8.79 10.48
C VAL A 89 -29.56 -9.87 11.46
N THR A 90 -30.37 -10.93 11.62
CA THR A 90 -30.04 -12.04 12.51
C THR A 90 -29.11 -12.96 11.75
N TYR A 91 -27.82 -12.95 12.10
CA TYR A 91 -26.84 -13.86 11.54
C TYR A 91 -27.20 -15.30 11.89
N LYS A 92 -27.05 -16.18 10.89
CA LYS A 92 -27.18 -17.62 11.05
C LYS A 92 -25.92 -18.23 10.47
N THR A 93 -25.30 -19.12 11.23
CA THR A 93 -24.15 -19.90 10.76
C THR A 93 -24.47 -20.51 9.40
N PRO A 94 -23.70 -20.16 8.35
CA PRO A 94 -23.93 -20.69 7.02
C PRO A 94 -23.70 -22.21 7.05
N VAL A 95 -24.51 -22.94 6.29
CA VAL A 95 -24.38 -24.41 6.16
C VAL A 95 -24.00 -24.72 4.72
N PRO A 96 -22.90 -25.45 4.49
CA PRO A 96 -22.45 -25.72 3.13
C PRO A 96 -23.50 -26.57 2.41
N THR A 97 -23.95 -26.10 1.24
CA THR A 97 -24.92 -26.81 0.41
C THR A 97 -24.19 -27.53 -0.71
N GLY A 98 -23.73 -28.76 -0.47
CA GLY A 98 -23.04 -29.58 -1.49
C GLY A 98 -21.90 -30.41 -0.91
N ASP A 99 -21.09 -30.98 -1.80
CA ASP A 99 -19.87 -31.69 -1.41
C ASP A 99 -18.76 -30.68 -1.08
N VAL A 100 -18.30 -30.73 0.17
CA VAL A 100 -17.29 -29.83 0.73
C VAL A 100 -16.22 -30.65 1.43
N TYR A 101 -14.96 -30.29 1.19
CA TYR A 101 -13.79 -30.96 1.78
C TYR A 101 -13.43 -30.35 3.14
N PHE A 102 -13.66 -29.05 3.30
CA PHE A 102 -13.44 -28.30 4.53
C PHE A 102 -14.36 -27.08 4.57
N ALA A 103 -14.95 -26.82 5.74
CA ALA A 103 -15.70 -25.61 6.03
C ALA A 103 -15.47 -25.25 7.49
N GLU A 104 -15.16 -23.99 7.78
CA GLU A 104 -14.93 -23.49 9.12
C GLU A 104 -15.42 -22.03 9.23
N THR A 105 -16.25 -21.75 10.25
CA THR A 105 -16.83 -20.42 10.53
C THR A 105 -16.52 -19.93 11.94
N PHE A 106 -15.93 -20.76 12.82
CA PHE A 106 -15.60 -20.39 14.21
C PHE A 106 -16.75 -19.88 15.09
N ASP A 107 -18.02 -19.96 14.63
CA ASP A 107 -19.21 -19.51 15.37
C ASP A 107 -19.45 -20.28 16.67
N ASP A 108 -18.83 -21.45 16.83
CA ASP A 108 -18.88 -22.24 18.06
C ASP A 108 -17.98 -21.67 19.18
N GLY A 109 -17.15 -20.68 18.85
CA GLY A 109 -16.20 -20.03 19.75
C GLY A 109 -15.05 -20.95 20.17
N SER A 110 -14.87 -22.10 19.52
CA SER A 110 -13.88 -23.12 19.90
C SER A 110 -12.76 -23.21 18.85
N LEU A 111 -11.57 -23.63 19.31
CA LEU A 111 -10.43 -23.97 18.43
C LEU A 111 -10.17 -25.47 18.42
N ASP A 112 -11.17 -26.29 18.74
CA ASP A 112 -10.97 -27.73 18.95
C ASP A 112 -10.60 -28.47 17.65
N SER A 113 -11.04 -27.96 16.50
CA SER A 113 -10.68 -28.46 15.15
C SER A 113 -9.25 -28.09 14.73
N TRP A 114 -8.66 -27.06 15.35
CA TRP A 114 -7.37 -26.49 14.98
C TRP A 114 -6.26 -26.88 15.94
N GLN A 115 -5.12 -27.26 15.38
CA GLN A 115 -3.93 -27.67 16.11
C GLN A 115 -2.83 -26.63 15.96
N LEU A 116 -2.38 -26.10 17.10
CA LEU A 116 -1.24 -25.20 17.19
C LEU A 116 0.06 -26.00 17.01
N SER A 117 0.99 -25.43 16.23
CA SER A 117 2.32 -26.00 16.13
C SER A 117 3.10 -25.84 17.43
N LYS A 118 3.87 -26.87 17.80
CA LYS A 118 4.80 -26.86 18.95
C LYS A 118 6.27 -26.88 18.49
N THR A 119 6.50 -26.61 17.21
CA THR A 119 7.81 -26.78 16.57
C THR A 119 8.74 -25.60 16.86
N VAL A 120 10.03 -25.88 16.92
CA VAL A 120 11.11 -24.89 16.93
C VAL A 120 11.84 -24.97 15.59
N LYS A 121 12.01 -23.84 14.92
CA LYS A 121 12.78 -23.72 13.67
C LYS A 121 14.24 -24.09 13.94
N GLY A 122 14.69 -25.23 13.42
CA GLY A 122 15.99 -25.82 13.78
C GLY A 122 17.25 -25.03 13.39
N ASP A 123 17.13 -23.94 12.62
CA ASP A 123 18.26 -23.17 12.07
C ASP A 123 18.30 -21.69 12.55
N ALA A 124 17.48 -21.31 13.55
CA ALA A 124 17.45 -19.96 14.12
C ALA A 124 17.60 -20.01 15.65
N ASP A 125 18.00 -18.89 16.27
CA ASP A 125 18.10 -18.78 17.73
C ASP A 125 16.80 -19.22 18.40
N ASP A 126 16.91 -19.97 19.51
CA ASP A 126 15.79 -20.61 20.22
C ASP A 126 14.67 -19.62 20.63
N ASP A 127 14.94 -18.32 20.64
CA ASP A 127 14.00 -17.25 20.98
C ASP A 127 13.25 -16.66 19.77
N ILE A 128 13.80 -16.77 18.55
CA ILE A 128 13.19 -16.30 17.27
C ILE A 128 12.57 -17.49 16.52
N ALA A 129 13.06 -18.70 16.76
CA ALA A 129 12.69 -19.92 16.09
C ALA A 129 11.34 -20.52 16.50
N LYS A 130 10.71 -20.05 17.58
CA LYS A 130 9.49 -20.66 18.11
C LYS A 130 8.26 -20.03 17.45
N TYR A 131 7.34 -20.89 17.01
CA TYR A 131 5.99 -20.47 16.65
C TYR A 131 5.20 -20.18 17.92
N ASP A 132 5.41 -19.00 18.50
CA ASP A 132 4.87 -18.57 19.80
C ASP A 132 3.73 -17.55 19.66
N GLY A 133 3.27 -17.33 18.43
CA GLY A 133 2.13 -16.49 18.12
C GLY A 133 0.82 -16.99 18.74
N LYS A 134 0.05 -16.06 19.32
CA LYS A 134 -1.24 -16.34 19.96
C LYS A 134 -2.41 -16.12 19.00
N TRP A 135 -3.34 -17.06 19.03
CA TRP A 135 -4.60 -17.01 18.32
C TRP A 135 -5.75 -16.87 19.30
N ALA A 136 -6.79 -16.13 18.91
CA ALA A 136 -8.02 -15.98 19.68
C ALA A 136 -9.23 -16.06 18.73
N VAL A 137 -10.37 -16.54 19.23
CA VAL A 137 -11.64 -16.49 18.48
C VAL A 137 -12.44 -15.32 19.01
N GLU A 138 -12.55 -14.26 18.21
CA GLU A 138 -13.14 -12.98 18.60
C GLU A 138 -14.10 -12.49 17.51
N GLN A 139 -14.95 -11.51 17.84
CA GLN A 139 -15.74 -10.79 16.84
C GLN A 139 -14.90 -9.64 16.26
N LEU A 140 -15.27 -9.15 15.07
CA LEU A 140 -14.64 -7.97 14.48
C LEU A 140 -14.68 -6.75 15.41
N LYS A 141 -13.63 -5.91 15.43
CA LYS A 141 -13.59 -4.65 16.19
C LYS A 141 -14.60 -3.65 15.65
N GLU A 142 -14.67 -3.51 14.33
CA GLU A 142 -15.59 -2.65 13.59
C GLU A 142 -16.54 -3.50 12.72
N ASN A 143 -17.72 -2.98 12.39
CA ASN A 143 -18.72 -3.72 11.58
C ASN A 143 -19.14 -5.07 12.17
N LYS A 144 -19.36 -5.09 13.49
CA LYS A 144 -19.78 -6.29 14.23
C LYS A 144 -21.09 -6.85 13.70
N VAL A 145 -21.06 -8.12 13.32
CA VAL A 145 -22.25 -8.92 13.07
C VAL A 145 -22.48 -9.81 14.31
N PRO A 146 -23.57 -9.63 15.07
CA PRO A 146 -23.81 -10.41 16.28
C PRO A 146 -23.92 -11.90 15.98
N GLY A 147 -23.00 -12.69 16.54
CA GLY A 147 -22.96 -14.16 16.38
C GLY A 147 -21.90 -14.67 15.40
N ASP A 148 -21.29 -13.78 14.62
CA ASP A 148 -20.18 -14.07 13.72
C ASP A 148 -18.85 -13.94 14.48
N GLN A 149 -18.09 -15.03 14.57
CA GLN A 149 -16.78 -15.05 15.21
C GLN A 149 -15.73 -15.50 14.20
N GLY A 150 -14.48 -15.08 14.39
CA GLY A 150 -13.41 -15.49 13.51
C GLY A 150 -12.10 -15.66 14.24
N LEU A 151 -11.15 -16.30 13.55
CA LEU A 151 -9.81 -16.55 14.05
C LEU A 151 -8.97 -15.28 13.92
N VAL A 152 -8.48 -14.77 15.05
CA VAL A 152 -7.69 -13.53 15.11
C VAL A 152 -6.27 -13.82 15.55
N LEU A 153 -5.33 -13.29 14.77
CA LEU A 153 -3.90 -13.27 15.08
C LEU A 153 -3.61 -12.10 16.03
N LYS A 154 -3.24 -12.37 17.30
CA LYS A 154 -3.11 -11.30 18.32
C LYS A 154 -1.68 -10.80 18.54
N SER A 155 -0.66 -11.57 18.18
CA SER A 155 0.71 -11.23 18.58
C SER A 155 1.44 -10.43 17.51
N ARG A 156 2.12 -9.35 17.91
CA ARG A 156 2.93 -8.51 17.03
C ARG A 156 4.35 -9.08 16.86
N ALA A 157 4.89 -9.02 15.65
CA ALA A 157 6.27 -9.39 15.31
C ALA A 157 6.64 -10.83 15.71
N LYS A 158 5.68 -11.76 15.56
CA LYS A 158 5.84 -13.19 15.91
C LYS A 158 5.41 -14.10 14.78
N HIS A 159 5.99 -15.30 14.78
CA HIS A 159 5.59 -16.37 13.86
C HIS A 159 4.40 -17.14 14.44
N HIS A 160 3.36 -17.28 13.63
CA HIS A 160 2.13 -17.97 13.98
C HIS A 160 2.00 -19.21 13.12
N ALA A 161 1.69 -20.35 13.73
CA ALA A 161 1.43 -21.59 13.02
C ALA A 161 0.24 -22.33 13.63
N ILE A 162 -0.82 -22.48 12.86
CA ILE A 162 -2.01 -23.25 13.23
C ILE A 162 -2.52 -24.02 12.01
N SER A 163 -3.05 -25.22 12.21
CA SER A 163 -3.51 -26.07 11.10
C SER A 163 -4.70 -26.94 11.47
N ALA A 164 -5.52 -27.30 10.50
CA ALA A 164 -6.69 -28.16 10.65
C ALA A 164 -6.70 -29.25 9.57
N MET A 165 -7.19 -30.45 9.90
CA MET A 165 -7.37 -31.52 8.91
C MET A 165 -8.62 -31.28 8.06
N LEU A 166 -8.55 -31.64 6.79
CA LEU A 166 -9.74 -31.70 5.93
C LEU A 166 -10.64 -32.87 6.34
N ASN A 167 -11.94 -32.76 6.10
CA ASN A 167 -12.90 -33.85 6.32
C ASN A 167 -12.63 -35.03 5.38
N LYS A 168 -12.21 -34.73 4.15
CA LYS A 168 -11.81 -35.68 3.11
C LYS A 168 -10.59 -35.13 2.38
N PRO A 169 -9.58 -35.94 2.05
CA PRO A 169 -8.48 -35.50 1.19
C PRO A 169 -9.00 -35.07 -0.18
N PHE A 170 -8.43 -33.99 -0.73
CA PHE A 170 -8.71 -33.53 -2.09
C PHE A 170 -7.66 -34.10 -3.05
N VAL A 171 -8.09 -34.70 -4.15
CA VAL A 171 -7.21 -35.32 -5.16
C VAL A 171 -7.38 -34.58 -6.48
N PHE A 172 -6.26 -34.18 -7.09
CA PHE A 172 -6.25 -33.45 -8.36
C PHE A 172 -6.36 -34.41 -9.56
N GLU A 173 -7.59 -34.78 -9.90
CA GLU A 173 -7.89 -35.60 -11.08
C GLU A 173 -8.71 -34.80 -12.10
N ASP A 174 -10.04 -34.87 -12.02
CA ASP A 174 -10.97 -34.31 -13.01
C ASP A 174 -11.88 -33.20 -12.43
N GLU A 175 -11.82 -32.94 -11.13
CA GLU A 175 -12.64 -31.94 -10.45
C GLU A 175 -11.84 -30.65 -10.20
N PRO A 176 -12.42 -29.45 -10.42
CA PRO A 176 -11.76 -28.21 -10.09
C PRO A 176 -11.58 -28.07 -8.58
N LEU A 177 -10.60 -27.28 -8.15
CA LEU A 177 -10.41 -26.91 -6.75
C LEU A 177 -10.86 -25.47 -6.56
N VAL A 178 -11.77 -25.24 -5.62
CA VAL A 178 -12.19 -23.91 -5.19
C VAL A 178 -11.83 -23.74 -3.72
N VAL A 179 -11.07 -22.69 -3.43
CA VAL A 179 -10.60 -22.35 -2.08
C VAL A 179 -11.01 -20.91 -1.81
N GLN A 180 -11.73 -20.69 -0.73
CA GLN A 180 -12.24 -19.37 -0.40
C GLN A 180 -12.17 -19.11 1.10
N TYR A 181 -11.80 -17.90 1.48
CA TYR A 181 -11.78 -17.45 2.86
C TYR A 181 -11.77 -15.92 2.95
N GLU A 182 -12.09 -15.39 4.11
CA GLU A 182 -12.17 -13.96 4.40
C GLU A 182 -10.95 -13.51 5.20
N VAL A 183 -10.43 -12.32 4.90
CA VAL A 183 -9.39 -11.64 5.69
C VAL A 183 -9.80 -10.20 5.93
N ASN A 184 -9.62 -9.75 7.16
CA ASN A 184 -9.72 -8.34 7.54
C ASN A 184 -8.46 -7.91 8.32
N PHE A 185 -7.80 -6.85 7.84
CA PHE A 185 -6.71 -6.19 8.54
C PHE A 185 -7.24 -5.07 9.43
N GLN A 186 -7.69 -5.41 10.63
CA GLN A 186 -8.46 -4.49 11.48
C GLN A 186 -7.70 -3.21 11.84
N ASP A 187 -6.41 -3.33 12.15
CA ASP A 187 -5.55 -2.18 12.48
C ASP A 187 -4.80 -1.64 11.24
N GLY A 188 -5.03 -2.22 10.07
CA GLY A 188 -4.16 -2.09 8.90
C GLY A 188 -2.95 -3.02 8.97
N ILE A 189 -2.28 -3.22 7.83
CA ILE A 189 -1.09 -4.06 7.73
C ILE A 189 0.11 -3.30 7.18
N ASP A 190 1.23 -3.32 7.91
CA ASP A 190 2.49 -2.71 7.48
C ASP A 190 3.34 -3.72 6.72
N CYS A 191 3.69 -4.81 7.40
CA CYS A 191 4.38 -5.96 6.84
C CYS A 191 3.90 -7.25 7.52
N GLY A 192 3.35 -8.17 6.74
CA GLY A 192 2.88 -9.47 7.18
C GLY A 192 2.07 -10.20 6.11
N GLY A 193 1.98 -11.52 6.29
CA GLY A 193 1.19 -12.40 5.44
C GLY A 193 -0.16 -12.76 6.05
N ALA A 194 -1.16 -12.96 5.20
CA ALA A 194 -2.46 -13.53 5.55
C ALA A 194 -2.90 -14.61 4.52
N TYR A 195 -1.93 -15.37 4.04
CA TYR A 195 -2.13 -16.48 3.12
C TYR A 195 -2.37 -17.81 3.86
N ILE A 196 -3.02 -18.74 3.16
CA ILE A 196 -3.18 -20.13 3.62
C ILE A 196 -2.24 -21.05 2.86
N LYS A 197 -1.80 -22.12 3.52
CA LYS A 197 -1.05 -23.25 2.93
C LYS A 197 -1.92 -24.50 2.97
N LEU A 198 -2.10 -25.15 1.83
CA LEU A 198 -2.78 -26.43 1.71
C LEU A 198 -1.73 -27.54 1.75
N LEU A 199 -1.69 -28.28 2.86
CA LEU A 199 -0.66 -29.26 3.17
C LEU A 199 -0.89 -30.56 2.39
N SER A 200 0.19 -31.09 1.81
CA SER A 200 0.15 -32.29 0.97
C SER A 200 -0.12 -33.55 1.81
N ASP A 201 -0.81 -34.54 1.22
CA ASP A 201 -0.99 -35.86 1.82
C ASP A 201 0.30 -36.68 1.73
N ILE A 202 1.18 -36.44 2.72
CA ILE A 202 2.32 -37.31 2.97
C ILE A 202 1.91 -38.15 4.16
N GLY A 203 1.98 -39.48 4.04
CA GLY A 203 1.40 -40.43 5.01
C GLY A 203 1.85 -40.30 6.47
N ASN A 204 2.78 -39.39 6.78
CA ASN A 204 3.29 -39.05 8.10
C ASN A 204 2.99 -37.59 8.54
N LEU A 205 2.02 -36.90 7.92
CA LEU A 205 1.68 -35.51 8.26
C LEU A 205 1.29 -35.38 9.75
N ASN A 206 2.11 -34.66 10.52
CA ASN A 206 1.86 -34.34 11.92
C ASN A 206 1.63 -32.84 12.08
N LEU A 207 0.41 -32.44 12.43
CA LEU A 207 0.00 -31.04 12.55
C LEU A 207 0.66 -30.32 13.74
N GLU A 208 1.03 -31.06 14.80
CA GLU A 208 1.80 -30.48 15.90
C GLU A 208 3.21 -30.04 15.47
N GLN A 209 3.71 -30.59 14.36
CA GLN A 209 5.04 -30.32 13.81
C GLN A 209 5.02 -29.37 12.60
N PHE A 210 3.97 -28.55 12.47
CA PHE A 210 3.81 -27.64 11.34
C PHE A 210 4.81 -26.47 11.39
N HIS A 211 5.54 -26.26 10.30
CA HIS A 211 6.61 -25.26 10.17
C HIS A 211 6.81 -24.83 8.71
N ASP A 212 7.69 -23.85 8.48
CA ASP A 212 8.02 -23.24 7.18
C ASP A 212 8.40 -24.24 6.08
N ARG A 213 9.17 -25.28 6.40
CA ARG A 213 9.57 -26.34 5.46
C ARG A 213 8.56 -27.47 5.31
N THR A 214 7.39 -27.36 5.94
CA THR A 214 6.37 -28.41 5.81
C THR A 214 5.91 -28.44 4.37
N PRO A 215 6.01 -29.59 3.68
CA PRO A 215 5.58 -29.72 2.29
C PRO A 215 4.09 -29.42 2.14
N TYR A 216 3.80 -28.52 1.22
CA TYR A 216 2.46 -28.09 0.88
C TYR A 216 2.26 -28.23 -0.63
N SER A 217 1.01 -28.38 -1.07
CA SER A 217 0.68 -28.46 -2.49
C SER A 217 0.43 -27.07 -3.06
N LEU A 218 -0.28 -26.23 -2.31
CA LEU A 218 -0.69 -24.88 -2.72
C LEU A 218 -0.53 -23.88 -1.58
N MET A 219 -0.13 -22.66 -1.92
CA MET A 219 -0.19 -21.49 -1.05
C MET A 219 -0.97 -20.39 -1.77
N PHE A 220 -1.98 -19.84 -1.10
CA PHE A 220 -2.85 -18.82 -1.68
C PHE A 220 -3.21 -17.76 -0.66
N GLY A 221 -3.12 -16.48 -1.04
CA GLY A 221 -3.67 -15.39 -0.24
C GLY A 221 -2.85 -14.11 -0.20
N PRO A 222 -3.37 -13.07 0.48
CA PRO A 222 -2.75 -11.76 0.53
C PRO A 222 -1.48 -11.75 1.39
N ASP A 223 -0.49 -11.02 0.92
CA ASP A 223 0.76 -10.72 1.63
C ASP A 223 1.18 -9.29 1.31
N LYS A 224 1.65 -8.57 2.33
CA LYS A 224 2.12 -7.20 2.17
C LYS A 224 3.40 -7.03 2.95
N CYS A 225 4.38 -6.35 2.36
CA CYS A 225 5.49 -5.81 3.13
C CYS A 225 5.94 -4.47 2.57
N GLY A 226 5.81 -3.40 3.37
CA GLY A 226 6.08 -2.04 2.91
C GLY A 226 5.07 -1.63 1.83
N GLU A 227 5.59 -1.25 0.67
CA GLU A 227 4.80 -0.89 -0.52
C GLU A 227 4.54 -2.07 -1.47
N ASP A 228 5.05 -3.26 -1.16
CA ASP A 228 4.85 -4.45 -1.98
C ASP A 228 3.54 -5.14 -1.59
N TYR A 229 2.51 -4.98 -2.41
CA TYR A 229 1.20 -5.62 -2.24
C TYR A 229 1.11 -6.83 -3.17
N LYS A 230 1.04 -8.04 -2.61
CA LYS A 230 1.01 -9.28 -3.38
C LYS A 230 -0.17 -10.15 -2.98
N LEU A 231 -0.80 -10.74 -3.99
CA LEU A 231 -1.70 -11.87 -3.80
C LEU A 231 -0.95 -13.12 -4.27
N HIS A 232 -0.47 -13.92 -3.32
CA HIS A 232 0.29 -15.12 -3.64
C HIS A 232 -0.65 -16.18 -4.19
N PHE A 233 -0.22 -16.79 -5.29
CA PHE A 233 -0.68 -18.11 -5.72
C PHE A 233 0.56 -18.90 -6.12
N ILE A 234 0.92 -19.87 -5.28
CA ILE A 234 2.11 -20.69 -5.44
C ILE A 234 1.68 -22.14 -5.39
N PHE A 235 2.15 -22.95 -6.34
CA PHE A 235 1.95 -24.38 -6.30
C PHE A 235 3.29 -25.11 -6.37
N CYS A 236 3.35 -26.25 -5.69
CA CYS A 236 4.51 -27.11 -5.66
C CYS A 236 4.42 -28.10 -6.82
N HIS A 237 5.30 -27.92 -7.81
CA HIS A 237 5.40 -28.81 -8.97
C HIS A 237 6.50 -29.84 -8.75
N HIS A 238 6.19 -31.12 -9.00
CA HIS A 238 7.17 -32.20 -8.93
C HIS A 238 7.80 -32.42 -10.30
N ASN A 239 9.11 -32.20 -10.39
CA ASN A 239 9.85 -32.43 -11.62
C ASN A 239 9.81 -33.94 -11.97
N PRO A 240 9.33 -34.32 -13.17
CA PRO A 240 9.22 -35.73 -13.57
C PRO A 240 10.58 -36.43 -13.77
N LEU A 241 11.65 -35.66 -14.04
CA LEU A 241 13.01 -36.20 -14.24
C LEU A 241 13.73 -36.39 -12.91
N ASN A 242 13.87 -35.30 -12.14
CA ASN A 242 14.70 -35.27 -10.93
C ASN A 242 13.93 -35.64 -9.66
N LYS A 243 12.59 -35.62 -9.69
CA LYS A 243 11.67 -35.78 -8.54
C LYS A 243 11.82 -34.71 -7.46
N ASP A 244 12.59 -33.68 -7.73
CA ASP A 244 12.66 -32.50 -6.88
C ASP A 244 11.35 -31.71 -6.99
N THR A 245 10.95 -31.10 -5.87
CA THR A 245 9.77 -30.25 -5.80
C THR A 245 10.22 -28.80 -5.94
N GLU A 246 9.67 -28.08 -6.91
CA GLU A 246 9.92 -26.66 -7.10
C GLU A 246 8.64 -25.86 -6.89
N GLU A 247 8.77 -24.72 -6.21
CA GLU A 247 7.69 -23.77 -6.03
C GLU A 247 7.54 -22.93 -7.32
N LYS A 248 6.32 -22.86 -7.83
CA LYS A 248 5.98 -22.10 -9.04
C LYS A 248 5.03 -20.98 -8.64
N HIS A 249 5.46 -19.74 -8.83
CA HIS A 249 4.68 -18.55 -8.46
C HIS A 249 3.86 -18.08 -9.64
N ALA A 250 2.60 -17.76 -9.45
CA ALA A 250 1.83 -17.04 -10.44
C ALA A 250 2.42 -15.65 -10.70
N LYS A 251 2.25 -15.15 -11.92
CA LYS A 251 2.54 -13.74 -12.23
C LYS A 251 1.69 -12.82 -11.35
N ARG A 252 2.21 -11.62 -11.09
CA ARG A 252 1.47 -10.59 -10.34
C ARG A 252 0.19 -10.23 -11.10
N ALA A 253 -0.87 -9.96 -10.35
CA ALA A 253 -2.12 -9.45 -10.91
C ALA A 253 -1.90 -8.05 -11.50
N ASP A 254 -2.61 -7.73 -12.59
CA ASP A 254 -2.53 -6.43 -13.26
C ASP A 254 -3.36 -5.33 -12.55
N VAL A 255 -4.06 -5.68 -11.47
CA VAL A 255 -4.97 -4.79 -10.72
C VAL A 255 -4.24 -4.18 -9.52
N ASP A 256 -4.52 -2.91 -9.21
CA ASP A 256 -4.03 -2.26 -8.00
C ASP A 256 -4.66 -2.89 -6.75
N LEU A 257 -3.81 -3.57 -5.97
CA LEU A 257 -4.20 -4.28 -4.76
C LEU A 257 -4.23 -3.37 -3.52
N LYS A 258 -3.68 -2.14 -3.58
CA LYS A 258 -3.46 -1.28 -2.41
C LYS A 258 -4.70 -1.03 -1.57
N LYS A 259 -5.86 -0.87 -2.22
CA LYS A 259 -7.14 -0.60 -1.56
C LYS A 259 -7.54 -1.70 -0.56
N PHE A 260 -7.38 -2.97 -0.94
CA PHE A 260 -7.83 -4.13 -0.15
C PHE A 260 -7.01 -4.37 1.13
N TYR A 261 -5.86 -3.71 1.28
CA TYR A 261 -4.98 -3.87 2.44
C TYR A 261 -5.03 -2.66 3.38
N THR A 262 -5.62 -1.54 2.93
CA THR A 262 -5.59 -0.26 3.64
C THR A 262 -6.96 0.20 4.13
N ASP A 263 -8.06 -0.30 3.56
CA ASP A 263 -9.42 0.15 3.89
C ASP A 263 -9.99 -0.43 5.20
N LYS A 264 -9.27 -1.34 5.85
CA LYS A 264 -9.63 -2.03 7.12
C LYS A 264 -10.95 -2.80 7.05
N LYS A 265 -11.38 -3.18 5.85
CA LYS A 265 -12.61 -3.96 5.63
C LYS A 265 -12.31 -5.44 5.46
N THR A 266 -13.38 -6.23 5.55
CA THR A 266 -13.31 -7.67 5.32
C THR A 266 -13.41 -7.93 3.83
N HIS A 267 -12.34 -8.51 3.27
CA HIS A 267 -12.28 -8.92 1.88
C HIS A 267 -12.35 -10.44 1.74
N LEU A 268 -13.01 -10.88 0.68
CA LEU A 268 -13.17 -12.29 0.34
C LEU A 268 -12.15 -12.67 -0.73
N TYR A 269 -11.30 -13.65 -0.43
CA TYR A 269 -10.31 -14.17 -1.38
C TYR A 269 -10.75 -15.54 -1.87
N THR A 270 -10.85 -15.71 -3.18
CA THR A 270 -11.25 -16.98 -3.81
C THR A 270 -10.24 -17.38 -4.89
N LEU A 271 -9.78 -18.62 -4.85
CA LEU A 271 -8.99 -19.25 -5.89
C LEU A 271 -9.84 -20.34 -6.54
N VAL A 272 -9.92 -20.30 -7.87
CA VAL A 272 -10.52 -21.36 -8.69
C VAL A 272 -9.43 -21.93 -9.57
N LEU A 273 -9.17 -23.23 -9.41
CA LEU A 273 -8.19 -23.96 -10.19
C LEU A 273 -8.89 -25.05 -10.99
N SER A 274 -8.78 -24.98 -12.30
CA SER A 274 -9.50 -25.87 -13.21
C SER A 274 -8.60 -27.01 -13.73
N PRO A 275 -9.18 -28.19 -14.04
CA PRO A 275 -8.43 -29.33 -14.58
C PRO A 275 -7.79 -29.10 -15.95
N ASP A 276 -8.19 -28.03 -16.65
CA ASP A 276 -7.62 -27.58 -17.91
C ASP A 276 -6.30 -26.79 -17.75
N ASN A 277 -5.77 -26.74 -16.53
CA ASN A 277 -4.60 -25.95 -16.13
C ASN A 277 -4.84 -24.42 -16.17
N SER A 278 -6.08 -23.96 -16.20
CA SER A 278 -6.40 -22.55 -15.97
C SER A 278 -6.59 -22.28 -14.47
N TYR A 279 -6.25 -21.07 -14.06
CA TYR A 279 -6.53 -20.56 -12.72
C TYR A 279 -7.16 -19.17 -12.80
N GLU A 280 -8.07 -18.91 -11.89
CA GLU A 280 -8.71 -17.62 -11.71
C GLU A 280 -8.71 -17.26 -10.22
N MET A 281 -8.31 -16.03 -9.92
CA MET A 281 -8.26 -15.49 -8.57
C MET A 281 -9.27 -14.35 -8.49
N PHE A 282 -10.11 -14.38 -7.47
CA PHE A 282 -11.13 -13.38 -7.21
C PHE A 282 -10.89 -12.71 -5.87
N ILE A 283 -11.09 -11.40 -5.83
CA ILE A 283 -11.24 -10.62 -4.60
C ILE A 283 -12.65 -10.04 -4.60
N ASP A 284 -13.41 -10.23 -3.54
CA ASP A 284 -14.77 -9.70 -3.39
C ASP A 284 -15.70 -10.10 -4.56
N GLN A 285 -15.56 -11.35 -5.01
CA GLN A 285 -16.23 -11.93 -6.20
C GLN A 285 -15.86 -11.31 -7.55
N SER A 286 -14.91 -10.37 -7.58
CA SER A 286 -14.39 -9.75 -8.80
C SER A 286 -13.10 -10.45 -9.24
N SER A 287 -13.00 -10.85 -10.51
CA SER A 287 -11.78 -11.49 -11.03
C SER A 287 -10.64 -10.49 -11.10
N VAL A 288 -9.54 -10.77 -10.40
CA VAL A 288 -8.34 -9.90 -10.35
C VAL A 288 -7.18 -10.46 -11.16
N SER A 289 -7.13 -11.78 -11.33
CA SER A 289 -6.09 -12.45 -12.10
C SER A 289 -6.65 -13.70 -12.75
N ARG A 290 -6.25 -13.94 -14.00
CA ARG A 290 -6.56 -15.14 -14.77
C ARG A 290 -5.31 -15.55 -15.54
N GLY A 291 -4.98 -16.83 -15.52
CA GLY A 291 -3.83 -17.34 -16.25
C GLY A 291 -3.85 -18.84 -16.43
N SER A 292 -2.78 -19.36 -17.01
CA SER A 292 -2.52 -20.79 -17.11
C SER A 292 -1.31 -21.20 -16.28
N LEU A 293 -1.39 -22.36 -15.62
CA LEU A 293 -0.28 -22.97 -14.88
C LEU A 293 0.94 -23.26 -15.75
N LEU A 294 0.79 -23.33 -17.08
CA LEU A 294 1.88 -23.63 -18.01
C LEU A 294 2.68 -22.39 -18.42
N HIS A 295 2.02 -21.23 -18.57
CA HIS A 295 2.60 -20.05 -19.21
C HIS A 295 2.70 -18.83 -18.28
N ASP A 296 1.83 -18.75 -17.26
CA ASP A 296 1.67 -17.57 -16.41
C ASP A 296 2.26 -17.77 -15.02
N VAL A 297 3.34 -18.54 -14.96
CA VAL A 297 4.02 -18.90 -13.73
C VAL A 297 5.53 -18.70 -13.88
N VAL A 298 6.17 -18.30 -12.79
CA VAL A 298 7.58 -17.99 -12.67
C VAL A 298 8.15 -18.75 -11.46
N PRO A 299 9.18 -19.59 -11.64
CA PRO A 299 9.73 -20.07 -12.90
C PRO A 299 8.68 -20.85 -13.73
N PRO A 300 8.86 -21.00 -15.06
CA PRO A 300 7.95 -21.81 -15.86
C PRO A 300 7.93 -23.27 -15.38
N VAL A 301 6.79 -23.95 -15.51
CA VAL A 301 6.68 -25.39 -15.24
C VAL A 301 7.60 -26.17 -16.17
N ASN A 302 7.48 -25.90 -17.47
CA ASN A 302 8.32 -26.51 -18.48
C ASN A 302 9.57 -25.65 -18.69
N PRO A 303 10.77 -26.15 -18.34
CA PRO A 303 12.00 -25.42 -18.60
C PRO A 303 12.17 -25.16 -20.11
N PRO A 304 12.93 -24.13 -20.52
CA PRO A 304 13.13 -23.86 -21.93
C PRO A 304 13.86 -25.02 -22.61
N LYS A 305 13.50 -25.29 -23.87
CA LYS A 305 14.11 -26.34 -24.71
C LYS A 305 15.59 -26.09 -24.96
N GLU A 306 15.96 -24.82 -25.05
CA GLU A 306 17.31 -24.37 -25.32
C GLU A 306 17.77 -23.44 -24.19
N ILE A 307 19.00 -23.62 -23.73
CA ILE A 307 19.67 -22.73 -22.77
C ILE A 307 20.91 -22.12 -23.43
N ASP A 308 21.32 -20.96 -22.92
CA ASP A 308 22.56 -20.34 -23.34
C ASP A 308 23.75 -21.18 -22.84
N ASP A 309 24.74 -21.38 -23.71
CA ASP A 309 25.88 -22.22 -23.39
C ASP A 309 26.80 -21.54 -22.38
N PRO A 310 26.96 -22.09 -21.17
CA PRO A 310 27.81 -21.48 -20.14
C PRO A 310 29.30 -21.51 -20.49
N THR A 311 29.71 -22.29 -21.50
CA THR A 311 31.09 -22.36 -22.00
C THR A 311 31.36 -21.38 -23.14
N ASP A 312 30.32 -20.74 -23.68
CA ASP A 312 30.46 -19.73 -24.71
C ASP A 312 30.68 -18.35 -24.08
N SER A 313 31.68 -17.64 -24.57
CA SER A 313 32.13 -16.35 -24.03
C SER A 313 32.38 -15.38 -25.17
N LYS A 314 32.13 -14.10 -24.89
CA LYS A 314 32.27 -13.05 -25.90
C LYS A 314 33.71 -13.02 -26.44
N PRO A 315 33.90 -13.17 -27.77
CA PRO A 315 35.21 -13.01 -28.38
C PRO A 315 35.76 -11.59 -28.17
N GLU A 316 37.08 -11.47 -27.96
CA GLU A 316 37.74 -10.17 -27.77
C GLU A 316 37.65 -9.27 -29.02
N ASP A 317 37.52 -9.87 -30.20
CA ASP A 317 37.38 -9.17 -31.49
C ASP A 317 35.94 -8.76 -31.82
N TRP A 318 34.98 -9.06 -30.94
CA TRP A 318 33.57 -8.74 -31.15
C TRP A 318 33.26 -7.29 -30.75
N ASP A 319 33.06 -6.42 -31.74
CA ASP A 319 32.71 -5.02 -31.52
C ASP A 319 31.18 -4.83 -31.46
N GLU A 320 30.69 -4.45 -30.29
CA GLU A 320 29.26 -4.16 -30.02
C GLU A 320 28.95 -2.67 -30.13
N ARG A 321 29.95 -1.82 -30.36
CA ARG A 321 29.73 -0.39 -30.49
C ARG A 321 29.11 -0.13 -31.85
N ALA A 322 27.82 0.19 -31.86
CA ALA A 322 27.11 0.57 -33.09
C ALA A 322 27.73 1.80 -33.75
N LYS A 323 28.24 2.74 -32.94
CA LYS A 323 28.90 3.96 -33.40
C LYS A 323 30.31 4.08 -32.83
N MET A 324 31.21 4.64 -33.62
CA MET A 324 32.58 4.96 -33.22
C MET A 324 32.88 6.44 -33.52
N PRO A 325 33.80 7.08 -32.78
CA PRO A 325 34.31 8.38 -33.16
C PRO A 325 34.92 8.33 -34.56
N ASP A 326 34.60 9.31 -35.41
CA ASP A 326 35.12 9.41 -36.76
C ASP A 326 36.64 9.51 -36.75
N PRO A 327 37.38 8.52 -37.29
CA PRO A 327 38.84 8.56 -37.32
C PRO A 327 39.39 9.63 -38.27
N GLU A 328 38.58 10.16 -39.19
CA GLU A 328 38.98 11.24 -40.10
C GLU A 328 38.72 12.63 -39.51
N ALA A 329 37.91 12.73 -38.45
CA ALA A 329 37.67 13.98 -37.77
C ALA A 329 38.89 14.36 -36.92
N VAL A 330 39.40 15.57 -37.13
CA VAL A 330 40.49 16.15 -36.35
C VAL A 330 39.96 17.40 -35.66
N LYS A 331 40.41 17.62 -34.42
CA LYS A 331 40.14 18.84 -33.66
C LYS A 331 40.48 20.07 -34.51
N PRO A 332 39.53 20.99 -34.74
CA PRO A 332 39.81 22.25 -35.44
C PRO A 332 40.81 23.12 -34.68
N ASP A 333 41.66 23.85 -35.42
CA ASP A 333 42.66 24.76 -34.83
C ASP A 333 42.03 25.93 -34.06
N ASP A 334 40.76 26.26 -34.31
CA ASP A 334 39.98 27.32 -33.65
C ASP A 334 39.23 26.83 -32.39
N TRP A 335 39.49 25.60 -31.95
CA TRP A 335 38.89 25.00 -30.76
C TRP A 335 39.90 25.00 -29.61
N ASP A 336 39.82 26.04 -28.77
CA ASP A 336 40.62 26.13 -27.55
C ASP A 336 39.95 25.34 -26.41
N GLU A 337 40.61 24.30 -25.92
CA GLU A 337 40.10 23.45 -24.82
C GLU A 337 40.53 23.96 -23.44
N ASP A 338 41.57 24.81 -23.40
CA ASP A 338 42.11 25.39 -22.17
C ASP A 338 41.41 26.71 -21.82
N ALA A 339 40.55 27.20 -22.72
CA ALA A 339 39.70 28.36 -22.46
C ALA A 339 38.80 28.07 -21.23
N PRO A 340 38.79 28.93 -20.21
CA PRO A 340 37.90 28.75 -19.08
C PRO A 340 36.46 29.05 -19.49
N ALA A 341 35.50 28.31 -18.91
CA ALA A 341 34.07 28.50 -19.16
C ALA A 341 33.58 29.87 -18.70
N LYS A 342 34.18 30.41 -17.63
CA LYS A 342 33.87 31.74 -17.10
C LYS A 342 35.13 32.59 -17.04
N ILE A 343 35.03 33.84 -17.50
CA ILE A 343 36.06 34.88 -17.43
C ILE A 343 35.58 36.00 -16.51
N GLU A 344 36.50 36.73 -15.88
CA GLU A 344 36.15 37.92 -15.12
C GLU A 344 35.58 39.00 -16.06
N ASP A 345 34.51 39.65 -15.64
CA ASP A 345 33.88 40.72 -16.40
C ASP A 345 34.78 41.98 -16.40
N PRO A 346 35.34 42.38 -17.56
CA PRO A 346 36.18 43.56 -17.65
C PRO A 346 35.37 44.88 -17.53
N ASP A 347 34.05 44.82 -17.73
CA ASP A 347 33.16 45.99 -17.68
C ASP A 347 32.52 46.18 -16.31
N ALA A 348 32.65 45.19 -15.40
CA ALA A 348 32.18 45.30 -14.04
C ALA A 348 33.05 46.26 -13.23
N LEU A 349 32.42 47.31 -12.71
CA LEU A 349 33.04 48.27 -11.80
C LEU A 349 32.63 47.95 -10.36
N LYS A 350 33.59 48.04 -9.44
CA LYS A 350 33.35 47.91 -8.01
C LYS A 350 32.31 48.95 -7.54
N PRO A 351 31.23 48.56 -6.85
CA PRO A 351 30.25 49.49 -6.32
C PRO A 351 30.85 50.50 -5.32
N GLU A 352 30.38 51.75 -5.36
CA GLU A 352 30.75 52.77 -4.38
C GLU A 352 30.19 52.39 -2.99
N GLY A 353 31.06 52.23 -1.99
CA GLY A 353 30.67 51.88 -0.62
C GLY A 353 30.96 50.43 -0.17
N TRP A 354 31.61 49.62 -1.01
CA TRP A 354 32.04 48.27 -0.65
C TRP A 354 33.13 48.27 0.43
N LEU A 355 32.93 47.50 1.51
CA LEU A 355 33.82 47.42 2.67
C LEU A 355 34.88 46.32 2.46
N GLU A 356 36.07 46.69 1.98
CA GLU A 356 37.14 45.71 1.70
C GLU A 356 37.85 45.18 2.96
N ASP A 357 37.92 46.01 3.99
CA ASP A 357 38.65 45.68 5.23
C ASP A 357 37.82 44.84 6.20
N ASP A 358 36.50 44.77 6.00
CA ASP A 358 35.57 44.01 6.83
C ASP A 358 35.26 42.67 6.15
N PRO A 359 35.47 41.52 6.83
CA PRO A 359 35.17 40.22 6.26
C PRO A 359 33.65 40.04 6.08
N GLU A 360 33.27 39.27 5.06
CA GLU A 360 31.87 38.94 4.76
C GLU A 360 31.22 38.13 5.89
N PHE A 361 32.00 37.27 6.54
CA PHE A 361 31.58 36.48 7.68
C PHE A 361 32.46 36.77 8.90
N VAL A 362 31.85 36.79 10.07
CA VAL A 362 32.51 36.92 11.38
C VAL A 362 32.08 35.75 12.25
N SER A 363 32.96 35.29 13.13
CA SER A 363 32.61 34.28 14.14
C SER A 363 31.49 34.79 15.05
N ASP A 364 30.48 33.95 15.29
CA ASP A 364 29.36 34.30 16.16
C ASP A 364 29.85 34.53 17.60
N PRO A 365 29.72 35.75 18.15
CA PRO A 365 30.16 36.05 19.52
C PRO A 365 29.30 35.38 20.60
N ASN A 366 28.14 34.83 20.25
CA ASN A 366 27.24 34.14 21.18
C ASN A 366 27.38 32.61 21.12
N ALA A 367 28.13 32.08 20.17
CA ALA A 367 28.41 30.65 20.11
C ALA A 367 29.41 30.27 21.20
N ASN A 368 29.04 29.30 22.03
CA ASN A 368 29.93 28.71 23.03
C ASN A 368 30.29 27.29 22.60
N LYS A 369 31.52 26.87 22.91
CA LYS A 369 31.98 25.51 22.71
C LYS A 369 31.06 24.53 23.48
N PRO A 370 30.50 23.49 22.83
CA PRO A 370 29.75 22.45 23.51
C PRO A 370 30.60 21.74 24.57
N GLU A 371 29.98 21.35 25.70
CA GLU A 371 30.69 20.67 26.79
C GLU A 371 31.19 19.27 26.40
N ASP A 372 30.55 18.64 25.42
CA ASP A 372 30.89 17.32 24.87
C ASP A 372 31.87 17.38 23.68
N TRP A 373 32.45 18.55 23.39
CA TRP A 373 33.41 18.71 22.30
C TRP A 373 34.82 18.32 22.75
N ASP A 374 35.34 17.24 22.19
CA ASP A 374 36.67 16.73 22.49
C ASP A 374 37.68 17.22 21.44
N GLU A 375 38.67 18.02 21.83
CA GLU A 375 39.66 18.55 20.87
C GLU A 375 40.60 17.49 20.28
N GLU A 376 40.75 16.33 20.94
CA GLU A 376 41.57 15.21 20.47
C GLU A 376 40.84 14.38 19.40
N MET A 377 39.52 14.23 19.53
CA MET A 377 38.69 13.47 18.61
C MET A 377 38.02 14.33 17.52
N ASP A 378 37.55 15.53 17.88
CA ASP A 378 36.75 16.43 17.02
C ASP A 378 37.57 17.62 16.47
N GLY A 379 38.79 17.84 16.96
CA GLY A 379 39.68 18.93 16.54
C GLY A 379 39.46 20.26 17.29
N GLU A 380 40.20 21.31 16.92
CA GLU A 380 40.05 22.64 17.52
C GLU A 380 38.65 23.20 17.22
N TRP A 381 37.90 23.57 18.27
CA TRP A 381 36.56 24.13 18.09
C TRP A 381 36.64 25.55 17.49
N GLU A 382 36.00 25.74 16.34
CA GLU A 382 35.80 27.05 15.71
C GLU A 382 34.32 27.46 15.80
N ALA A 383 34.06 28.71 16.18
CA ALA A 383 32.71 29.24 16.25
C ALA A 383 32.07 29.33 14.85
N PRO A 384 30.76 29.04 14.71
CA PRO A 384 30.04 29.22 13.46
C PRO A 384 30.22 30.63 12.88
N GLN A 385 30.40 30.71 11.57
CA GLN A 385 30.57 31.97 10.84
C GLN A 385 29.19 32.54 10.50
N ILE A 386 28.90 33.76 10.98
CA ILE A 386 27.65 34.49 10.69
C ILE A 386 27.95 35.65 9.72
N PRO A 387 26.99 36.04 8.86
CA PRO A 387 27.17 37.21 8.00
C PRO A 387 27.41 38.44 8.87
N ASN A 388 28.43 39.23 8.52
CA ASN A 388 28.80 40.39 9.31
C ASN A 388 27.68 41.45 9.23
N PRO A 389 27.11 41.90 10.37
CA PRO A 389 26.00 42.86 10.38
C PRO A 389 26.35 44.21 9.75
N ALA A 390 27.64 44.57 9.67
CA ALA A 390 28.07 45.75 8.93
C ALA A 390 27.79 45.64 7.42
N CYS A 391 27.79 44.42 6.90
CA CYS A 391 27.65 44.10 5.47
C CYS A 391 26.21 44.14 4.98
N GLU A 392 25.23 44.01 5.89
CA GLU A 392 23.80 44.18 5.56
C GLU A 392 23.48 45.64 5.16
N THR A 393 24.24 46.60 5.69
CA THR A 393 24.05 48.03 5.41
C THR A 393 24.89 48.55 4.25
N ALA A 394 25.83 47.75 3.76
CA ALA A 394 26.75 48.08 2.68
C ALA A 394 26.41 47.28 1.39
N PRO A 395 26.86 47.72 0.20
CA PRO A 395 26.69 46.97 -1.04
C PRO A 395 27.40 45.60 -1.07
N GLY A 396 28.34 45.37 -0.16
CA GLY A 396 29.09 44.13 0.03
C GLY A 396 30.34 44.33 0.87
N CYS A 397 30.93 43.21 1.29
CA CYS A 397 32.08 43.13 2.19
C CYS A 397 33.14 42.15 1.70
N GLY A 398 34.35 42.27 2.26
CA GLY A 398 35.50 41.44 1.93
C GLY A 398 36.21 41.88 0.65
N GLU A 399 37.17 41.09 0.19
CA GLU A 399 37.91 41.39 -1.04
C GLU A 399 36.96 41.31 -2.26
N TRP A 400 36.75 42.45 -2.92
CA TRP A 400 35.89 42.50 -4.10
C TRP A 400 36.50 41.68 -5.25
N LYS A 401 35.72 40.71 -5.77
CA LYS A 401 36.08 39.91 -6.94
C LYS A 401 35.22 40.31 -8.12
N HIS A 402 35.82 40.42 -9.29
CA HIS A 402 35.07 40.67 -10.52
C HIS A 402 34.03 39.56 -10.73
N PRO A 403 32.77 39.90 -11.06
CA PRO A 403 31.77 38.89 -11.39
C PRO A 403 32.25 38.11 -12.61
N LYS A 404 32.05 36.80 -12.58
CA LYS A 404 32.46 35.92 -13.67
C LYS A 404 31.34 35.85 -14.71
N ILE A 405 31.64 36.20 -15.95
CA ILE A 405 30.74 36.08 -17.11
C ILE A 405 31.12 34.87 -17.96
N ASN A 406 30.15 34.32 -18.69
CA ASN A 406 30.40 33.21 -19.60
C ASN A 406 31.33 33.65 -20.73
N ASN A 407 32.38 32.86 -20.97
CA ASN A 407 33.36 33.14 -22.01
C ASN A 407 32.78 32.78 -23.39
N PRO A 408 32.58 33.75 -24.31
CA PRO A 408 32.02 33.47 -25.63
C PRO A 408 32.90 32.56 -26.51
N GLN A 409 34.18 32.38 -26.16
CA GLN A 409 35.11 31.51 -26.87
C GLN A 409 35.20 30.10 -26.27
N TYR A 410 34.52 29.84 -25.15
CA TYR A 410 34.50 28.51 -24.55
C TYR A 410 33.67 27.55 -25.41
N LYS A 411 34.31 26.49 -25.90
CA LYS A 411 33.66 25.43 -26.67
C LYS A 411 33.68 24.07 -25.96
N GLY A 412 34.37 23.97 -24.81
CA GLY A 412 34.55 22.70 -24.07
C GLY A 412 35.62 21.80 -24.65
N LYS A 413 35.68 20.53 -24.23
CA LYS A 413 36.57 19.52 -24.82
C LYS A 413 36.01 19.06 -26.16
N TRP A 414 36.85 19.01 -27.19
CA TRP A 414 36.42 18.60 -28.52
C TRP A 414 36.14 17.10 -28.55
N LYS A 415 34.96 16.72 -29.03
CA LYS A 415 34.56 15.32 -29.26
C LYS A 415 34.36 15.12 -30.76
N ALA A 416 35.00 14.09 -31.32
CA ALA A 416 34.80 13.73 -32.72
C ALA A 416 33.33 13.30 -32.96
N PRO A 417 32.74 13.63 -34.12
CA PRO A 417 31.41 13.15 -34.48
C PRO A 417 31.39 11.61 -34.52
N LEU A 418 30.26 11.02 -34.11
CA LEU A 418 30.08 9.57 -34.11
C LEU A 418 29.61 9.09 -35.49
N VAL A 419 30.34 8.16 -36.09
CA VAL A 419 30.02 7.48 -37.35
C VAL A 419 29.67 6.02 -37.10
N ASP A 420 28.91 5.41 -38.01
CA ASP A 420 28.55 4.01 -37.90
C ASP A 420 29.80 3.13 -37.99
N ASN A 421 29.97 2.24 -37.02
CA ASN A 421 31.13 1.37 -36.93
C ASN A 421 31.05 0.26 -38.00
N PRO A 422 31.99 0.21 -38.97
CA PRO A 422 31.97 -0.84 -40.00
C PRO A 422 32.19 -2.26 -39.44
N ASN A 423 32.77 -2.39 -38.24
CA ASN A 423 33.04 -3.65 -37.56
C ASN A 423 31.95 -4.04 -36.55
N PHE A 424 30.84 -3.31 -36.48
CA PHE A 424 29.74 -3.66 -35.59
C PHE A 424 29.14 -5.02 -35.97
N GLN A 425 29.29 -6.01 -35.08
CA GLN A 425 28.82 -7.38 -35.30
C GLN A 425 27.46 -7.66 -34.64
N GLY A 426 26.87 -6.64 -33.99
CA GLY A 426 25.67 -6.78 -33.16
C GLY A 426 26.01 -6.92 -31.68
N VAL A 427 24.99 -6.86 -30.82
CA VAL A 427 25.15 -7.22 -29.40
C VAL A 427 25.40 -8.73 -29.33
N TRP A 428 26.52 -9.13 -28.72
CA TRP A 428 26.88 -10.54 -28.63
C TRP A 428 25.85 -11.28 -27.78
N LYS A 429 25.51 -12.50 -28.19
CA LYS A 429 24.64 -13.42 -27.46
C LYS A 429 25.31 -14.79 -27.43
N GLN A 430 25.23 -15.45 -26.28
CA GLN A 430 25.70 -16.82 -26.13
C GLN A 430 25.00 -17.76 -27.12
N ARG A 431 25.72 -18.77 -27.62
CA ARG A 431 25.11 -19.82 -28.44
C ARG A 431 24.09 -20.59 -27.62
N LYS A 432 22.97 -20.93 -28.24
CA LYS A 432 21.94 -21.78 -27.64
C LYS A 432 22.29 -23.25 -27.82
N ILE A 433 22.20 -24.01 -26.74
CA ILE A 433 22.35 -25.48 -26.71
C ILE A 433 21.09 -26.13 -26.18
N ASP A 434 20.84 -27.37 -26.58
CA ASP A 434 19.72 -28.15 -26.06
C ASP A 434 19.86 -28.32 -24.54
N ASN A 435 18.77 -28.07 -23.82
CA ASN A 435 18.75 -28.15 -22.37
C ASN A 435 18.70 -29.62 -21.91
N PRO A 436 19.71 -30.14 -21.18
CA PRO A 436 19.72 -31.51 -20.68
C PRO A 436 18.62 -31.78 -19.65
N ASP A 437 18.15 -30.75 -18.95
CA ASP A 437 17.10 -30.83 -17.92
C ASP A 437 15.71 -30.56 -18.50
N TYR A 438 15.57 -30.50 -19.83
CA TYR A 438 14.28 -30.29 -20.49
C TYR A 438 13.31 -31.44 -20.23
N PHE A 439 12.13 -31.10 -19.72
CA PHE A 439 10.96 -31.97 -19.70
C PHE A 439 9.72 -31.21 -20.14
N GLU A 440 8.70 -31.97 -20.54
CA GLU A 440 7.41 -31.43 -20.95
C GLU A 440 6.31 -32.10 -20.14
N ASP A 441 5.76 -31.35 -19.18
CA ASP A 441 4.52 -31.68 -18.51
C ASP A 441 3.38 -30.84 -19.08
N LEU A 442 2.31 -31.52 -19.52
CA LEU A 442 1.11 -30.92 -20.09
C LEU A 442 -0.04 -30.84 -19.08
N GLN A 443 0.09 -31.49 -17.91
CA GLN A 443 -0.96 -31.55 -16.90
C GLN A 443 -0.44 -31.18 -15.50
N PRO A 444 0.13 -29.97 -15.30
CA PRO A 444 0.59 -29.50 -13.99
C PRO A 444 -0.52 -29.47 -12.93
N PHE A 445 -1.80 -29.46 -13.34
CA PHE A 445 -2.93 -29.57 -12.42
C PHE A 445 -2.86 -30.81 -11.53
N ARG A 446 -2.30 -31.94 -12.04
CA ARG A 446 -2.20 -33.22 -11.31
C ARG A 446 -1.07 -33.20 -10.28
N MET A 447 -1.20 -32.32 -9.30
CA MET A 447 -0.27 -32.16 -8.19
C MET A 447 -0.57 -33.15 -7.05
N THR A 448 0.22 -33.06 -5.98
CA THR A 448 0.05 -33.90 -4.80
C THR A 448 -1.28 -33.60 -4.09
N PRO A 449 -2.04 -34.64 -3.66
CA PRO A 449 -3.31 -34.46 -2.95
C PRO A 449 -3.16 -33.61 -1.68
N ILE A 450 -4.24 -32.93 -1.28
CA ILE A 450 -4.29 -32.09 -0.07
C ILE A 450 -4.99 -32.84 1.06
N LYS A 451 -4.49 -32.67 2.29
CA LYS A 451 -5.04 -33.32 3.49
C LYS A 451 -5.31 -32.40 4.68
N ALA A 452 -4.61 -31.28 4.76
CA ALA A 452 -4.82 -30.30 5.82
C ALA A 452 -4.70 -28.87 5.27
N VAL A 453 -5.29 -27.92 5.98
CA VAL A 453 -5.10 -26.48 5.77
C VAL A 453 -4.27 -25.95 6.93
N GLY A 454 -3.34 -25.05 6.65
CA GLY A 454 -2.46 -24.45 7.64
C GLY A 454 -2.25 -22.97 7.38
N LEU A 455 -2.13 -22.20 8.45
CA LEU A 455 -1.75 -20.80 8.46
C LEU A 455 -0.36 -20.73 9.09
N GLU A 456 0.65 -20.42 8.30
CA GLU A 456 2.02 -20.20 8.77
C GLU A 456 2.45 -18.80 8.35
N LEU A 457 2.37 -17.87 9.30
CA LEU A 457 2.41 -16.44 9.03
C LEU A 457 3.38 -15.74 9.96
N TRP A 458 4.15 -14.84 9.39
CA TRP A 458 4.88 -13.82 10.12
C TRP A 458 4.20 -12.48 9.88
N SER A 459 3.97 -11.72 10.95
CA SER A 459 3.36 -10.40 10.84
C SER A 459 3.94 -9.43 11.87
N MET A 460 4.23 -8.21 11.43
CA MET A 460 4.57 -7.05 12.25
C MET A 460 3.35 -6.36 12.85
N THR A 461 2.15 -6.74 12.42
CA THR A 461 0.86 -6.18 12.87
C THR A 461 0.01 -7.26 13.51
N SER A 462 -0.73 -6.88 14.56
CA SER A 462 -1.71 -7.75 15.22
C SER A 462 -3.11 -7.52 14.67
N ASP A 463 -4.05 -8.32 15.14
CA ASP A 463 -5.49 -8.24 14.87
C ASP A 463 -5.88 -8.48 13.40
N ILE A 464 -5.11 -9.34 12.71
CA ILE A 464 -5.53 -9.91 11.42
C ILE A 464 -6.62 -10.94 11.69
N TYR A 465 -7.80 -10.71 11.13
CA TYR A 465 -8.99 -11.52 11.32
C TYR A 465 -9.20 -12.42 10.10
N PHE A 466 -9.40 -13.72 10.34
CA PHE A 466 -9.66 -14.75 9.35
C PHE A 466 -11.00 -15.40 9.62
N ASP A 467 -11.78 -15.65 8.58
CA ASP A 467 -13.06 -16.34 8.73
C ASP A 467 -13.55 -17.03 7.45
N ASN A 468 -14.60 -17.84 7.58
CA ASN A 468 -15.38 -18.45 6.50
C ASN A 468 -14.52 -19.23 5.50
N PHE A 469 -13.62 -20.07 6.02
CA PHE A 469 -12.82 -20.98 5.21
C PHE A 469 -13.74 -22.02 4.56
N ILE A 470 -13.64 -22.17 3.25
CA ILE A 470 -14.34 -23.22 2.50
C ILE A 470 -13.44 -23.77 1.38
N ILE A 471 -13.42 -25.10 1.26
CA ILE A 471 -12.75 -25.83 0.17
C ILE A 471 -13.75 -26.78 -0.47
N THR A 472 -14.04 -26.59 -1.76
CA THR A 472 -15.05 -27.35 -2.52
C THR A 472 -14.62 -27.54 -3.98
N SER A 473 -15.31 -28.42 -4.71
CA SER A 473 -15.11 -28.62 -6.15
C SER A 473 -15.96 -27.71 -7.02
N HIS A 474 -16.93 -26.98 -6.45
CA HIS A 474 -17.92 -26.23 -7.22
C HIS A 474 -17.97 -24.76 -6.81
N LYS A 475 -17.76 -23.86 -7.78
CA LYS A 475 -17.81 -22.41 -7.56
C LYS A 475 -19.17 -21.96 -7.03
N GLU A 476 -20.26 -22.52 -7.52
CA GLU A 476 -21.62 -22.17 -7.08
C GLU A 476 -21.85 -22.39 -5.57
N VAL A 477 -21.21 -23.42 -4.99
CA VAL A 477 -21.31 -23.71 -3.56
C VAL A 477 -20.56 -22.64 -2.75
N ALA A 478 -19.38 -22.23 -3.23
CA ALA A 478 -18.59 -21.16 -2.62
C ALA A 478 -19.26 -19.78 -2.74
N ASP A 479 -19.89 -19.49 -3.89
CA ASP A 479 -20.59 -18.21 -4.14
C ASP A 479 -21.84 -18.07 -3.24
N ARG A 480 -22.60 -19.16 -3.04
CA ARG A 480 -23.73 -19.17 -2.09
C ARG A 480 -23.25 -19.00 -0.66
N TRP A 481 -22.20 -19.72 -0.27
CA TRP A 481 -21.56 -19.58 1.03
C TRP A 481 -21.12 -18.14 1.30
N ALA A 482 -20.43 -17.52 0.34
CA ALA A 482 -20.03 -16.12 0.42
C ALA A 482 -21.21 -15.16 0.52
N SER A 483 -22.32 -15.44 -0.16
CA SER A 483 -23.51 -14.60 -0.11
C SER A 483 -24.19 -14.65 1.26
N ASP A 484 -24.21 -15.83 1.88
CA ASP A 484 -24.78 -16.05 3.22
C ASP A 484 -23.87 -15.51 4.33
N SER A 485 -22.53 -15.52 4.15
CA SER A 485 -21.54 -15.02 5.11
C SER A 485 -21.10 -13.57 4.81
N TRP A 486 -20.10 -13.42 3.94
CA TRP A 486 -19.46 -12.16 3.59
C TRP A 486 -20.44 -11.13 3.05
N GLY A 487 -21.46 -11.56 2.30
CA GLY A 487 -22.53 -10.70 1.80
C GLY A 487 -23.22 -9.91 2.91
N LEU A 488 -23.48 -10.56 4.06
CA LEU A 488 -24.05 -9.88 5.23
C LEU A 488 -23.05 -8.90 5.86
N LYS A 489 -21.77 -9.29 5.99
CA LYS A 489 -20.72 -8.41 6.52
C LYS A 489 -20.51 -7.18 5.66
N LYS A 490 -20.53 -7.35 4.34
CA LYS A 490 -20.44 -6.26 3.36
C LYS A 490 -21.64 -5.31 3.48
N LEU A 491 -22.85 -5.84 3.63
CA LEU A 491 -24.04 -5.01 3.84
C LEU A 491 -23.93 -4.19 5.13
N VAL A 492 -23.51 -4.81 6.23
CA VAL A 492 -23.29 -4.10 7.51
C VAL A 492 -22.18 -3.06 7.40
N ALA A 493 -21.06 -3.40 6.77
CA ALA A 493 -19.97 -2.45 6.52
C ALA A 493 -20.43 -1.27 5.66
N SER A 494 -21.18 -1.52 4.58
CA SER A 494 -21.73 -0.47 3.73
C SER A 494 -22.79 0.39 4.41
N ALA A 495 -23.56 -0.17 5.35
CA ALA A 495 -24.54 0.57 6.14
C ALA A 495 -23.88 1.45 7.21
N ASN A 496 -22.73 1.02 7.72
CA ASN A 496 -21.92 1.77 8.68
C ASN A 496 -20.99 2.79 8.00
N GLU A 497 -20.83 2.74 6.67
CA GLU A 497 -20.07 3.78 5.97
C GLU A 497 -20.75 5.15 6.19
N PRO A 498 -20.00 6.15 6.67
CA PRO A 498 -20.56 7.48 6.87
C PRO A 498 -21.04 7.97 5.50
N GLY A 499 -22.34 8.22 5.39
CA GLY A 499 -22.92 8.75 4.15
C GLY A 499 -22.22 10.04 3.72
N ILE A 500 -22.35 10.42 2.44
CA ILE A 500 -21.65 11.57 1.84
C ILE A 500 -21.76 12.83 2.72
N PHE A 501 -22.90 13.06 3.37
CA PHE A 501 -23.08 14.17 4.30
C PHE A 501 -22.18 14.06 5.55
N ALA A 502 -22.09 12.88 6.17
CA ALA A 502 -21.21 12.65 7.32
C ALA A 502 -19.73 12.77 6.93
N GLN A 503 -19.34 12.31 5.74
CA GLN A 503 -17.98 12.54 5.22
C GLN A 503 -17.68 14.02 5.00
N LEU A 504 -18.62 14.78 4.43
CA LEU A 504 -18.47 16.23 4.25
C LEU A 504 -18.36 16.94 5.60
N MET A 505 -19.13 16.53 6.61
CA MET A 505 -19.07 17.07 7.97
C MET A 505 -17.73 16.78 8.64
N ILE A 506 -17.25 15.53 8.59
CA ILE A 506 -15.94 15.12 9.15
C ILE A 506 -14.80 15.88 8.47
N ALA A 507 -14.82 15.98 7.13
CA ALA A 507 -13.83 16.75 6.39
C ALA A 507 -13.84 18.24 6.78
N ALA A 508 -15.02 18.82 7.06
CA ALA A 508 -15.14 20.20 7.48
C ALA A 508 -14.75 20.45 8.95
N GLU A 509 -14.76 19.42 9.80
CA GLU A 509 -14.17 19.47 11.14
C GLU A 509 -12.64 19.46 11.08
N GLU A 510 -12.03 18.63 10.22
CA GLU A 510 -10.58 18.64 10.00
C GLU A 510 -10.08 19.92 9.31
N ARG A 511 -10.91 20.50 8.42
CA ARG A 511 -10.58 21.69 7.63
C ARG A 511 -11.70 22.72 7.71
N PRO A 512 -11.69 23.61 8.71
CA PRO A 512 -12.77 24.56 8.96
C PRO A 512 -13.15 25.47 7.78
N TRP A 513 -12.22 25.73 6.85
CA TRP A 513 -12.48 26.54 5.65
C TRP A 513 -13.43 25.86 4.64
N LEU A 514 -13.58 24.53 4.69
CA LEU A 514 -14.52 23.81 3.83
C LEU A 514 -15.98 24.19 4.12
N TRP A 515 -16.30 24.61 5.36
CA TRP A 515 -17.63 25.15 5.70
C TRP A 515 -17.99 26.37 4.85
N VAL A 516 -17.03 27.27 4.60
CA VAL A 516 -17.25 28.46 3.77
C VAL A 516 -17.59 28.05 2.34
N ILE A 517 -16.89 27.04 1.80
CA ILE A 517 -17.15 26.51 0.47
C ILE A 517 -18.52 25.84 0.40
N TYR A 518 -18.89 25.01 1.38
CA TYR A 518 -20.21 24.36 1.40
C TYR A 518 -21.35 25.36 1.51
N ILE A 519 -21.19 26.39 2.35
CA ILE A 519 -22.18 27.46 2.46
C ILE A 519 -22.30 28.23 1.15
N LEU A 520 -21.20 28.54 0.46
CA LEU A 520 -21.25 29.29 -0.81
C LEU A 520 -21.78 28.46 -1.99
N THR A 521 -21.40 27.18 -2.08
CA THR A 521 -21.70 26.33 -3.24
C THR A 521 -23.01 25.56 -3.12
N VAL A 522 -23.45 25.23 -1.91
CA VAL A 522 -24.67 24.45 -1.66
C VAL A 522 -25.69 25.25 -0.85
N GLY A 523 -25.25 25.86 0.26
CA GLY A 523 -26.13 26.62 1.15
C GLY A 523 -26.78 27.86 0.49
N LEU A 524 -25.98 28.67 -0.20
CA LEU A 524 -26.40 29.91 -0.85
C LEU A 524 -27.37 29.66 -2.02
N PRO A 525 -27.13 28.73 -2.96
CA PRO A 525 -28.11 28.44 -4.01
C PRO A 525 -29.41 27.83 -3.46
N ILE A 526 -29.36 26.98 -2.43
CA ILE A 526 -30.58 26.47 -1.77
C ILE A 526 -31.33 27.60 -1.06
N GLY A 527 -30.61 28.45 -0.32
CA GLY A 527 -31.18 29.62 0.36
C GLY A 527 -31.83 30.59 -0.61
N LEU A 528 -31.18 30.90 -1.74
CA LEU A 528 -31.75 31.71 -2.80
C LEU A 528 -32.97 31.05 -3.44
N ALA A 529 -32.93 29.74 -3.68
CA ALA A 529 -34.07 29.01 -4.23
C ALA A 529 -35.28 29.04 -3.28
N VAL A 530 -35.06 28.85 -1.97
CA VAL A 530 -36.12 28.95 -0.95
C VAL A 530 -36.67 30.38 -0.86
N LEU A 531 -35.80 31.39 -0.88
CA LEU A 531 -36.19 32.79 -0.81
C LEU A 531 -36.94 33.27 -2.08
N PHE A 532 -36.65 32.67 -3.24
CA PHE A 532 -37.34 32.95 -4.50
C PHE A 532 -38.63 32.13 -4.70
N CYS A 533 -38.73 30.97 -4.06
CA CYS A 533 -39.89 30.07 -4.15
C CYS A 533 -40.88 30.18 -2.97
N TRP A 534 -40.57 30.92 -1.90
CA TRP A 534 -41.57 31.24 -0.87
C TRP A 534 -42.56 32.30 -1.36
N PRO A 535 -43.88 32.06 -1.27
CA PRO A 535 -44.88 33.00 -1.75
C PRO A 535 -44.91 34.24 -0.86
N LYS A 536 -44.52 35.39 -1.41
CA LYS A 536 -44.76 36.70 -0.78
C LYS A 536 -46.27 36.88 -0.60
N LYS A 537 -46.73 37.02 0.65
CA LYS A 537 -48.10 37.46 0.94
C LYS A 537 -48.29 38.86 0.36
N ALA A 538 -49.41 39.06 -0.32
CA ALA A 538 -49.86 40.36 -0.78
C ALA A 538 -50.32 41.19 0.43
N ASP A 539 -49.79 42.41 0.55
CA ASP A 539 -50.36 43.44 1.40
C ASP A 539 -51.74 43.83 0.86
N ASP A 540 -52.77 43.77 1.71
CA ASP A 540 -54.07 44.40 1.45
C ASP A 540 -54.56 45.16 2.70
N ASP A 541 -54.54 46.48 2.55
CA ASP A 541 -55.49 47.52 2.94
C ASP A 541 -56.02 47.66 4.39
N TYR A 542 -55.56 48.76 4.98
CA TYR A 542 -56.06 49.50 6.13
C TYR A 542 -57.51 50.02 5.90
N VAL A 543 -58.47 49.64 6.75
CA VAL A 543 -59.80 50.29 6.86
C VAL A 543 -60.05 50.73 8.31
N TYR A 544 -60.35 52.02 8.46
CA TYR A 544 -60.43 52.79 9.72
C TYR A 544 -61.69 52.48 10.59
N LYS A 545 -61.50 52.51 11.91
CA LYS A 545 -62.45 52.30 13.02
C LYS A 545 -63.57 53.35 13.15
N LYS A 546 -64.71 52.94 13.75
CA LYS A 546 -65.62 53.68 14.68
C LYS A 546 -66.30 52.60 15.57
N VAL A 547 -66.51 52.68 16.89
CA VAL A 547 -66.85 53.77 17.82
C VAL A 547 -66.42 53.38 19.27
N ASP A 548 -65.91 54.35 20.02
CA ASP A 548 -65.62 54.47 21.48
C ASP A 548 -66.86 54.34 22.41
N PRO A 549 -66.78 54.28 23.79
CA PRO A 549 -65.98 55.18 24.68
C PRO A 549 -65.56 54.66 26.10
N PRO A 550 -65.00 55.49 27.04
CA PRO A 550 -63.85 56.41 26.93
C PRO A 550 -62.90 56.45 28.19
N ARG A 551 -61.80 57.22 28.03
CA ARG A 551 -60.98 57.96 29.03
C ARG A 551 -59.89 57.19 29.78
N ALA A 552 -58.71 57.74 30.07
CA ALA A 552 -58.09 59.09 30.00
C ALA A 552 -56.57 58.86 30.28
N ASP A 553 -55.55 59.67 30.01
CA ASP A 553 -55.28 60.94 29.35
C ASP A 553 -53.73 60.99 29.21
N VAL A 554 -53.19 61.42 28.06
CA VAL A 554 -52.13 62.47 27.90
C VAL A 554 -50.72 62.17 28.47
N GLU A 555 -49.74 61.86 27.60
CA GLU A 555 -48.59 62.71 27.12
C GLU A 555 -47.52 62.92 28.21
N GLU A 556 -46.20 62.89 27.99
CA GLU A 556 -45.33 63.15 26.83
C GLU A 556 -43.92 62.60 27.17
N GLU A 557 -43.04 62.55 26.17
CA GLU A 557 -41.70 61.93 26.13
C GLU A 557 -40.58 62.74 26.83
N GLU A 558 -39.35 62.16 26.78
CA GLU A 558 -38.01 62.74 27.03
C GLU A 558 -37.55 62.80 28.50
N GLU A 559 -36.31 62.51 28.90
CA GLU A 559 -35.10 61.84 28.37
C GLU A 559 -34.13 61.74 29.60
N GLU A 560 -33.15 60.84 29.52
CA GLU A 560 -31.85 60.84 30.25
C GLU A 560 -31.72 60.42 31.74
N GLU A 561 -30.75 59.49 31.93
CA GLU A 561 -29.79 59.30 33.06
C GLU A 561 -30.38 58.98 34.46
N GLU A 562 -29.79 58.17 35.36
CA GLU A 562 -28.61 57.31 35.49
C GLU A 562 -28.83 56.51 36.81
N GLU A 563 -28.08 55.42 36.97
CA GLU A 563 -27.64 54.77 38.24
C GLU A 563 -28.61 53.94 39.14
N GLU A 564 -28.21 52.66 39.27
CA GLU A 564 -27.99 51.82 40.47
C GLU A 564 -29.06 51.73 41.57
N GLU A 565 -29.48 50.50 41.90
CA GLU A 565 -29.09 49.77 43.13
C GLU A 565 -29.89 48.46 43.29
N GLU A 566 -29.37 47.63 44.18
CA GLU A 566 -29.49 46.18 44.36
C GLU A 566 -30.75 45.69 45.11
N GLU A 567 -30.65 44.44 45.58
CA GLU A 567 -31.39 43.73 46.65
C GLU A 567 -32.49 42.75 46.17
N GLU A 568 -32.61 41.52 46.68
CA GLU A 568 -31.86 40.69 47.64
C GLU A 568 -32.50 39.26 47.60
N GLU A 569 -31.90 38.35 48.38
CA GLU A 569 -32.47 37.13 49.00
C GLU A 569 -32.36 35.78 48.23
N GLU A 570 -31.95 34.65 48.82
CA GLU A 570 -31.29 34.30 50.10
C GLU A 570 -31.03 32.76 50.05
N ASP A 571 -30.11 32.32 50.91
CA ASP A 571 -30.12 31.08 51.70
C ASP A 571 -29.35 29.78 51.33
N ASP A 572 -28.62 29.38 52.38
CA ASP A 572 -28.25 28.07 52.94
C ASP A 572 -26.95 27.39 52.48
N GLU A 573 -25.87 27.48 53.29
CA GLU A 573 -25.49 26.60 54.44
C GLU A 573 -24.81 25.32 53.92
N GLU A 574 -23.68 24.77 54.41
CA GLU A 574 -22.87 24.89 55.62
C GLU A 574 -21.59 24.04 55.32
N GLU A 575 -20.37 24.53 55.62
CA GLU A 575 -19.46 24.04 56.71
C GLU A 575 -18.76 22.68 56.42
N GLU A 576 -17.47 22.41 56.71
CA GLU A 576 -16.47 22.85 57.71
C GLU A 576 -15.08 22.43 57.10
N GLU A 577 -14.02 23.27 57.11
CA GLU A 577 -12.98 23.43 58.16
C GLU A 577 -12.04 22.19 58.32
N GLU A 578 -10.73 22.26 58.54
CA GLU A 578 -9.75 23.34 58.78
C GLU A 578 -8.32 22.72 58.77
N GLU A 579 -7.33 23.52 58.33
CA GLU A 579 -6.00 23.78 58.94
C GLU A 579 -4.98 22.62 59.18
N GLU A 580 -3.64 22.80 59.13
CA GLU A 580 -2.77 23.96 59.34
C GLU A 580 -1.32 23.62 58.85
N GLU A 581 -0.62 24.66 58.34
CA GLU A 581 0.77 25.09 58.57
C GLU A 581 2.07 24.24 58.36
N GLU A 582 2.96 24.87 57.57
CA GLU A 582 4.40 25.22 57.81
C GLU A 582 5.61 24.33 57.43
N GLU A 583 6.56 25.04 56.78
CA GLU A 583 8.04 24.98 56.70
C GLU A 583 8.83 24.00 55.77
N GLU A 584 9.28 24.61 54.65
CA GLU A 584 10.63 24.75 54.04
C GLU A 584 11.60 23.59 53.70
N GLU A 585 12.04 23.67 52.42
CA GLU A 585 13.37 23.48 51.78
C GLU A 585 14.05 22.08 51.78
N ASP A 586 14.62 21.58 50.68
CA ASP A 586 15.13 22.27 49.47
C ASP A 586 15.40 21.32 48.27
N ALA A 587 15.53 21.97 47.10
CA ALA A 587 16.25 21.60 45.86
C ALA A 587 15.47 21.23 44.56
N ALA A 588 15.47 22.24 43.66
CA ALA A 588 15.55 22.25 42.18
C ALA A 588 14.25 21.96 41.38
N ALA A 589 13.46 22.96 40.91
CA ALA A 589 13.68 24.02 39.88
C ALA A 589 13.76 23.47 38.44
N ASP A 590 13.07 23.95 37.40
CA ASP A 590 12.01 24.96 37.10
C ASP A 590 11.67 24.67 35.60
N GLU A 591 10.42 24.53 35.11
CA GLU A 591 9.48 25.60 34.65
C GLU A 591 10.00 26.46 33.46
N ASP A 592 9.23 26.98 32.48
CA ASP A 592 7.84 26.85 32.00
C ASP A 592 7.70 27.73 30.72
N LYS A 593 6.65 27.47 29.91
CA LYS A 593 5.77 28.37 29.08
C LYS A 593 6.31 29.57 28.23
N ALA A 594 5.58 30.20 27.29
CA ALA A 594 4.45 29.98 26.36
C ALA A 594 3.93 31.38 25.89
N ALA A 595 3.25 31.43 24.73
CA ALA A 595 2.32 32.47 24.19
C ALA A 595 2.92 33.73 23.49
N GLU A 596 2.67 33.96 22.18
CA GLU A 596 1.50 34.57 21.46
C GLU A 596 1.39 36.12 21.64
N ALA A 597 1.04 36.99 20.66
CA ALA A 597 0.21 36.88 19.45
C ALA A 597 0.34 38.08 18.44
N THR A 598 -0.24 37.89 17.23
CA THR A 598 -1.04 38.81 16.35
C THR A 598 -0.49 39.78 15.26
N GLU A 599 -1.14 39.64 14.07
CA GLU A 599 -1.63 40.60 13.04
C GLU A 599 -0.91 40.81 11.68
N GLY A 600 -1.68 40.59 10.58
CA GLY A 600 -1.63 41.39 9.33
C GLY A 600 -1.42 40.68 7.96
N ALA A 601 -2.42 40.69 7.08
CA ALA A 601 -2.34 40.36 5.62
C ALA A 601 -2.48 41.66 4.77
N PRO A 602 -2.52 41.72 3.40
CA PRO A 602 -2.30 40.71 2.33
C PRO A 602 -1.48 41.19 1.08
N ALA A 603 -1.20 40.28 0.10
CA ALA A 603 -1.46 40.43 -1.37
C ALA A 603 -0.39 39.88 -2.36
N ALA A 604 -0.80 38.86 -3.13
CA ALA A 604 -0.67 38.60 -4.59
C ALA A 604 0.68 38.68 -5.36
N ALA A 605 1.10 37.55 -5.97
CA ALA A 605 1.03 37.24 -7.42
C ALA A 605 2.22 36.40 -7.94
N THR A 606 1.91 35.34 -8.74
CA THR A 606 2.66 34.78 -9.93
C THR A 606 4.11 34.31 -9.72
N GLU A 607 4.68 33.26 -10.31
CA GLU A 607 4.45 32.24 -11.37
C GLU A 607 5.54 31.14 -11.08
N GLU A 608 5.31 29.86 -11.37
CA GLU A 608 6.09 29.02 -12.35
C GLU A 608 7.64 29.13 -12.19
N GLU A 609 8.47 28.10 -12.03
CA GLU A 609 8.58 26.79 -12.70
C GLU A 609 9.43 25.81 -11.85
N GLU A 610 9.24 24.53 -12.17
CA GLU A 610 10.01 23.36 -11.75
C GLU A 610 11.38 23.36 -12.45
N GLU A 611 12.48 23.04 -11.75
CA GLU A 611 13.68 22.48 -12.37
C GLU A 611 14.18 21.35 -11.46
N GLU A 612 14.33 20.19 -12.10
CA GLU A 612 14.80 18.92 -11.60
C GLU A 612 16.34 18.99 -11.42
N ASP A 613 16.86 18.69 -10.23
CA ASP A 613 18.29 18.42 -10.06
C ASP A 613 18.50 16.90 -10.04
N GLU A 614 19.10 16.41 -11.12
CA GLU A 614 19.61 15.05 -11.29
C GLU A 614 20.79 14.81 -10.33
N GLU A 615 20.67 13.77 -9.50
CA GLU A 615 21.74 13.24 -8.67
C GLU A 615 22.75 12.47 -9.55
N GLU A 616 23.98 12.98 -9.70
CA GLU A 616 25.12 12.16 -10.15
C GLU A 616 25.90 11.63 -8.94
N GLU A 617 26.06 10.31 -8.95
CA GLU A 617 26.86 9.48 -8.07
C GLU A 617 28.35 9.79 -8.25
N ASP A 618 29.07 10.08 -7.16
CA ASP A 618 30.53 9.99 -7.11
C ASP A 618 30.92 9.00 -5.99
N GLU A 619 31.38 7.83 -6.43
CA GLU A 619 32.12 6.86 -5.63
C GLU A 619 33.52 7.41 -5.32
N GLU A 620 33.89 7.54 -4.03
CA GLU A 620 35.29 7.60 -3.62
C GLU A 620 35.58 6.58 -2.52
N ASP A 621 36.43 5.61 -2.88
CA ASP A 621 37.18 4.72 -2.01
C ASP A 621 38.08 5.52 -1.07
N GLU A 622 37.97 5.33 0.25
CA GLU A 622 39.11 5.52 1.15
C GLU A 622 39.13 4.45 2.24
N ALA A 623 40.33 3.92 2.44
CA ALA A 623 40.68 2.93 3.43
C ALA A 623 41.52 3.61 4.50
N ASP A 624 41.11 3.58 5.77
CA ASP A 624 42.08 3.43 6.86
C ASP A 624 41.45 2.93 8.16
N ALA A 625 42.32 2.27 8.93
CA ALA A 625 42.12 1.58 10.16
C ALA A 625 41.91 2.51 11.37
N GLY A 626 41.21 1.98 12.37
CA GLY A 626 41.18 2.52 13.73
C GLY A 626 40.51 1.53 14.66
N GLY A 627 41.31 0.74 15.39
CA GLY A 627 40.81 -0.13 16.45
C GLY A 627 40.89 0.57 17.80
N ASP A 628 40.08 0.13 18.76
CA ASP A 628 40.47 0.22 20.16
C ASP A 628 40.01 -0.95 21.04
N ASN A 629 40.79 -1.13 22.10
CA ASN A 629 41.11 -2.29 22.91
C ASN A 629 40.04 -2.79 23.89
N LEU A 630 40.12 -4.08 24.27
CA LEU A 630 39.93 -4.54 25.67
C LEU A 630 40.73 -5.85 25.98
N VAL A 631 41.83 -5.66 26.74
CA VAL A 631 42.36 -6.43 27.90
C VAL A 631 42.65 -7.94 27.82
N GLY A 632 43.91 -8.32 28.15
CA GLY A 632 44.18 -9.37 29.16
C GLY A 632 45.25 -10.44 28.87
N ASP A 633 46.48 -10.17 29.34
CA ASP A 633 47.49 -11.08 29.95
C ASP A 633 48.20 -12.24 29.19
N ASP A 634 49.51 -12.26 29.49
CA ASP A 634 50.48 -13.37 29.66
C ASP A 634 51.40 -13.88 28.50
N ASP A 635 52.69 -13.71 28.83
CA ASP A 635 53.87 -14.59 28.64
C ASP A 635 54.68 -14.66 27.33
N GLU A 636 55.85 -14.02 27.43
CA GLU A 636 57.23 -14.48 27.21
C GLU A 636 57.74 -15.10 25.88
N GLU A 637 58.97 -14.67 25.59
CA GLU A 637 60.07 -15.28 24.83
C GLU A 637 60.40 -14.74 23.42
N GLU A 638 61.55 -14.05 23.39
CA GLU A 638 62.34 -13.64 22.24
C GLU A 638 62.87 -14.85 21.44
N GLU A 639 63.07 -14.68 20.13
CA GLU A 639 64.39 -14.78 19.48
C GLU A 639 64.29 -14.60 17.96
N GLU A 640 65.09 -13.66 17.46
CA GLU A 640 65.37 -13.45 16.05
C GLU A 640 66.09 -14.67 15.42
N SER A 641 65.77 -14.99 14.16
CA SER A 641 66.71 -14.83 13.04
C SER A 641 66.47 -15.81 11.87
N LYS A 642 66.04 -15.22 10.75
CA LYS A 642 66.73 -15.28 9.45
C LYS A 642 67.04 -16.66 8.84
N ALA A 643 66.15 -17.13 7.97
CA ALA A 643 66.50 -18.04 6.86
C ALA A 643 67.14 -17.26 5.70
N PRO A 644 67.93 -17.94 4.85
CA PRO A 644 67.61 -17.85 3.43
C PRO A 644 67.64 -19.18 2.67
N GLU A 645 66.96 -19.10 1.54
CA GLU A 645 66.60 -20.08 0.51
C GLU A 645 67.72 -20.92 -0.13
N ARG A 646 67.24 -21.82 -1.01
CA ARG A 646 67.83 -22.37 -2.26
C ARG A 646 68.79 -23.55 -2.03
N THR A 647 68.73 -24.67 -2.75
CA THR A 647 68.44 -24.91 -4.18
C THR A 647 67.95 -26.34 -4.47
N LEU A 648 67.28 -26.47 -5.62
CA LEU A 648 66.93 -27.69 -6.38
C LEU A 648 68.15 -28.53 -6.83
N GLU A 649 67.90 -29.82 -7.09
CA GLU A 649 68.31 -30.65 -8.26
C GLU A 649 68.38 -32.14 -7.85
N GLU A 650 67.52 -32.99 -8.44
CA GLU A 650 67.87 -34.05 -9.42
C GLU A 650 68.59 -35.27 -8.79
N GLU A 651 68.32 -36.54 -9.08
CA GLU A 651 67.71 -37.20 -10.23
C GLU A 651 67.45 -38.68 -9.85
N VAL A 652 66.51 -39.31 -10.55
CA VAL A 652 66.55 -40.71 -11.06
C VAL A 652 66.48 -41.89 -10.07
N GLY A 653 65.43 -42.71 -10.26
CA GLY A 653 65.67 -44.12 -10.54
C GLY A 653 64.60 -45.14 -10.14
N VAL A 654 64.03 -45.78 -11.18
CA VAL A 654 63.77 -47.24 -11.27
C VAL A 654 62.42 -47.80 -10.77
N ILE A 655 61.56 -48.06 -11.77
CA ILE A 655 60.44 -49.04 -11.88
C ILE A 655 61.01 -50.50 -11.78
N PRO A 656 60.33 -51.65 -11.43
CA PRO A 656 58.88 -51.98 -11.40
C PRO A 656 58.34 -53.02 -10.33
N LYS A 657 57.02 -53.29 -10.43
CA LYS A 657 56.29 -54.59 -10.28
C LYS A 657 55.52 -54.90 -8.97
N GLY A 658 54.24 -55.25 -9.20
CA GLY A 658 53.35 -56.06 -8.34
C GLY A 658 52.57 -55.20 -7.35
N GLY A 659 51.24 -55.08 -7.38
CA GLY A 659 50.22 -56.06 -7.71
C GLY A 659 49.61 -56.58 -6.42
N ASP A 660 48.60 -55.87 -5.88
CA ASP A 660 47.51 -56.50 -5.13
C ASP A 660 46.28 -55.57 -5.07
N VAL A 661 45.13 -56.20 -4.99
CA VAL A 661 43.76 -55.66 -5.00
C VAL A 661 43.35 -55.35 -3.57
N THR A 662 42.69 -54.22 -3.30
CA THR A 662 41.51 -54.11 -2.42
C THR A 662 40.87 -52.72 -2.47
N GLU A 663 39.54 -52.73 -2.41
CA GLU A 663 38.60 -51.60 -2.33
C GLU A 663 38.90 -50.63 -1.19
N GLU A 664 38.70 -49.32 -1.41
CA GLU A 664 38.39 -48.40 -0.32
C GLU A 664 37.50 -47.23 -0.78
N SER A 665 36.39 -47.07 -0.06
CA SER A 665 35.41 -46.00 -0.19
C SER A 665 36.01 -44.65 0.19
N HIS A 666 35.84 -43.63 -0.65
CA HIS A 666 36.07 -42.24 -0.24
C HIS A 666 34.74 -41.48 -0.14
N LYS A 667 34.38 -41.17 1.11
CA LYS A 667 33.38 -40.16 1.47
C LYS A 667 33.96 -38.79 1.11
N GLN A 668 33.27 -38.04 0.26
CA GLN A 668 33.65 -36.68 -0.09
C GLN A 668 32.94 -35.70 0.86
N ALA A 669 33.72 -34.93 1.60
CA ALA A 669 33.28 -33.93 2.55
C ALA A 669 32.74 -32.69 1.83
N VAL A 670 31.54 -32.27 2.21
CA VAL A 670 30.85 -31.07 1.72
C VAL A 670 31.48 -29.82 2.33
N ARG A 671 31.94 -28.90 1.48
CA ARG A 671 32.42 -27.56 1.84
C ARG A 671 31.22 -26.66 2.16
N LYS A 672 31.15 -26.15 3.39
CA LYS A 672 30.22 -25.08 3.79
C LYS A 672 30.75 -23.73 3.30
N ARG A 673 29.93 -22.99 2.54
CA ARG A 673 30.16 -21.61 2.12
C ARG A 673 29.57 -20.68 3.18
N ARG A 674 30.37 -19.73 3.66
CA ARG A 674 30.02 -18.70 4.64
C ARG A 674 29.48 -17.50 3.86
N VAL A 675 28.23 -17.12 4.11
CA VAL A 675 27.58 -15.94 3.52
C VAL A 675 27.84 -14.75 4.46
N ARG A 676 28.36 -13.66 3.90
CA ARG A 676 28.47 -12.35 4.55
C ARG A 676 27.10 -11.68 4.57
N LYS A 677 26.81 -11.02 5.68
CA LYS A 677 25.62 -10.22 5.91
C LYS A 677 26.10 -8.78 5.77
N ASP A 678 25.60 -8.09 4.75
CA ASP A 678 25.63 -6.63 4.66
C ASP A 678 24.35 -6.10 5.31
#